data_AF-A0A972IGZ3-F1
#
_entry.id   AF-A0A972IGZ3-F1
#
_cell.length_a   1.000
_cell.length_b   1.000
_cell.length_c   1.000
_cell.angle_alpha   90.00
_cell.angle_beta   90.00
_cell.angle_gamma   90.00
#
_symmetry.space_group_name_H-M   'P 1'
#
loop_
_entity.id
_entity.type
_entity.pdbx_description
1 polymer ?
#
loop_
_entity_poly.entity_id
_entity_poly.type
_entity_poly.pdbx_seq_one_letter_code
_entity_poly.pdbx_strand_id
1 'polypeptide(L)'
;MIRTRAILLLVLVLASSGSFAVGFAIGADNAQAAQAAAAASDRATPADNDQVAAARQAYQAADETAKSAEAAVAPLRTALQKADAEYANASKAANTKRQQATDAKNLAGEPGAEALKQAESNLPVVTKALADAIAAKPALDKALADVRAEALPLQQAYEAAEKAALEAEAAAKAAQDAATRLDMEAKTARADAAAKRRAANNVKAALAKARQSEQRAEARAAAAAQRRTEAEAEKKKADERLASAKAQVAAATTASAAAEKAAQDAEAHAKAVSADAAKPEEEKKAAADQAAAKRKAANEAKAALAQTKAAQHDAQNQADDAAAKLNQAIEQEKKIDAALTDAKNQVAAASMVLPPAEEAADQAARAAEQKEQAAAQAAGKRRAAADATTALAQAEQAQQQAEPQAAAAAKKLAELQSQAAAPAEKLAAAEAEKKAADERLAAAKKQLAATTAASQAAQEAAKELIQLDAASKQAAALAADKRKAADAAKAALAPVQQKLEQAATQANAAAQSVTTAEARKKAAEKALEDLKKRIAAAKQSHVADDEAADQAEAVAAPLKEKAGKARAAYAAAVKAAEDKRALANQAKAELYRLLAARRVASVMDRPDPPKPAGRIDEIVFAKLKALGIQPVLCSDAVFVRRAYLDVTGKLPTAEEAKTFIQDADTNKRVALVDRLLEQPTHVDYWAMKWSDVLRIKAEFPVKLWPNAAQAYYRWVWQSISQNKPYDQFARELLTSSGSNFRVGPVNFYRAIQDRTPQGIASAVGLALMGARVDFWTEDRRAGMAAFFSQVGYKPTSEWKEEIVFWDPLNSTAVPDCNAPGVDSVAEAVAVTNQIPQALAAPLSENGPLAAVFPDGAKTTIPSSRDPREVFAEWLIRPDNPWLARSIVNRTWAWAMGRGIIHEPDDIRDDNPPSNPELLAYLEKELISSGYDLKHLKRLIFTSTTYQFSSIPRVQTPEARANFASYLLQRVEAEVLIDMLNRITGSSDLYTSAVPEPFTYIPKGMPAVALADGSTTDSFLTLFGRSARATGMESERVSELASSQWLHMLNSGHVQNKLQSGPALAALLSAGGQPKEIVERLYLAILSRLPTDAEVQAAEEYAKAGVVKGRDVWIDLSWALINSPEFLLRH
;
A
#
# COMPACT_ATOMS: atom_id res chain seq x y z
N MET A 1 -15.18 -5.44 -36.23
CA MET A 1 -14.15 -4.39 -36.45
C MET A 1 -14.70 -3.11 -37.10
N ILE A 2 -15.64 -3.17 -38.05
CA ILE A 2 -16.24 -1.95 -38.65
C ILE A 2 -17.19 -1.21 -37.68
N ARG A 3 -17.92 -1.94 -36.81
CA ARG A 3 -18.76 -1.36 -35.73
C ARG A 3 -17.97 -0.58 -34.66
N THR A 4 -16.71 -0.94 -34.42
CA THR A 4 -15.87 -0.34 -33.39
C THR A 4 -15.35 1.05 -33.80
N ARG A 5 -15.21 1.32 -35.11
CA ARG A 5 -14.71 2.61 -35.62
C ARG A 5 -15.76 3.73 -35.59
N ALA A 6 -17.05 3.43 -35.78
CA ALA A 6 -18.12 4.43 -35.66
C ALA A 6 -18.38 4.82 -34.20
N ILE A 7 -18.25 3.87 -33.27
CA ILE A 7 -18.41 4.10 -31.83
C ILE A 7 -17.22 4.87 -31.25
N LEU A 8 -15.99 4.60 -31.71
CA LEU A 8 -14.82 5.39 -31.32
C LEU A 8 -14.91 6.85 -31.78
N LEU A 9 -15.55 7.11 -32.93
CA LEU A 9 -15.81 8.47 -33.46
C LEU A 9 -16.87 9.21 -32.64
N LEU A 10 -17.90 8.54 -32.12
CA LEU A 10 -18.90 9.15 -31.22
C LEU A 10 -18.32 9.43 -29.82
N VAL A 11 -17.45 8.54 -29.32
CA VAL A 11 -16.70 8.73 -28.07
C VAL A 11 -15.66 9.84 -28.22
N LEU A 12 -15.03 10.00 -29.39
CA LEU A 12 -14.13 11.13 -29.67
C LEU A 12 -14.87 12.46 -29.82
N VAL A 13 -16.14 12.48 -30.26
CA VAL A 13 -16.95 13.71 -30.35
C VAL A 13 -17.59 14.09 -29.01
N LEU A 14 -17.91 13.12 -28.14
CA LEU A 14 -18.43 13.38 -26.79
C LEU A 14 -17.32 13.60 -25.73
N ALA A 15 -16.13 13.03 -25.90
CA ALA A 15 -14.99 13.23 -24.98
C ALA A 15 -14.09 14.43 -25.34
N SER A 16 -14.26 15.08 -26.51
CA SER A 16 -13.43 16.21 -26.93
C SER A 16 -13.92 17.59 -26.44
N SER A 17 -15.01 17.66 -25.68
CA SER A 17 -15.49 18.91 -25.05
C SER A 17 -14.96 19.13 -23.61
N GLY A 18 -14.03 18.30 -23.12
CA GLY A 18 -13.40 18.48 -21.81
C GLY A 18 -11.97 17.95 -21.77
N SER A 19 -10.99 18.74 -22.22
CA SER A 19 -9.56 18.40 -22.13
C SER A 19 -8.80 19.38 -21.24
N PHE A 20 -8.16 18.85 -20.20
CA PHE A 20 -6.78 19.23 -19.82
C PHE A 20 -5.92 18.02 -20.24
N ALA A 21 -4.92 18.17 -21.12
CA ALA A 21 -3.60 18.64 -20.72
C ALA A 21 -2.79 19.32 -21.85
N VAL A 22 -2.20 20.47 -21.51
CA VAL A 22 -0.87 21.01 -21.87
C VAL A 22 -0.29 20.70 -23.27
N GLY A 23 -0.26 21.73 -24.14
CA GLY A 23 0.85 21.97 -25.09
C GLY A 23 0.56 21.87 -26.60
N PHE A 24 0.38 23.04 -27.24
CA PHE A 24 0.57 23.35 -28.68
C PHE A 24 -0.19 22.56 -29.76
N ALA A 25 -1.26 23.16 -30.30
CA ALA A 25 -1.53 23.26 -31.74
C ALA A 25 -2.57 24.37 -32.02
N ILE A 26 -2.10 25.47 -32.61
CA ILE A 26 -2.90 26.61 -33.07
C ILE A 26 -3.33 26.33 -34.51
N GLY A 27 -4.62 26.51 -34.81
CA GLY A 27 -5.08 26.93 -36.13
C GLY A 27 -5.86 25.91 -36.96
N ALA A 28 -7.08 25.54 -36.53
CA ALA A 28 -8.09 25.02 -37.47
C ALA A 28 -9.57 25.09 -36.99
N ASP A 29 -9.91 25.77 -35.89
CA ASP A 29 -11.23 25.60 -35.24
C ASP A 29 -12.02 26.89 -34.92
N ASN A 30 -11.74 27.99 -35.63
CA ASN A 30 -12.41 29.28 -35.38
C ASN A 30 -13.76 29.47 -36.11
N ALA A 31 -14.15 28.59 -37.03
CA ALA A 31 -15.39 28.75 -37.81
C ALA A 31 -16.60 28.01 -37.21
N GLN A 32 -16.40 26.80 -36.64
CA GLN A 32 -17.48 26.01 -36.05
C GLN A 32 -17.76 26.37 -34.58
N ALA A 33 -16.76 26.86 -33.84
CA ALA A 33 -16.96 27.41 -32.49
C ALA A 33 -17.79 28.71 -32.48
N ALA A 34 -17.74 29.50 -33.56
CA ALA A 34 -18.56 30.71 -33.71
C ALA A 34 -20.04 30.41 -33.99
N GLN A 35 -20.35 29.29 -34.64
CA GLN A 35 -21.72 28.85 -34.91
C GLN A 35 -22.37 28.16 -33.70
N ALA A 36 -21.60 27.43 -32.88
CA ALA A 36 -22.11 26.82 -31.64
C ALA A 36 -22.38 27.87 -30.54
N ALA A 37 -21.61 28.96 -30.49
CA ALA A 37 -21.86 30.07 -29.58
C ALA A 37 -23.11 30.90 -29.96
N ALA A 38 -23.49 30.91 -31.24
CA ALA A 38 -24.70 31.59 -31.71
C ALA A 38 -25.99 30.86 -31.32
N ALA A 39 -25.96 29.53 -31.19
CA ALA A 39 -27.14 28.71 -30.87
C ALA A 39 -27.48 28.64 -29.36
N ALA A 40 -26.53 28.96 -28.47
CA ALA A 40 -26.74 28.97 -27.01
C ALA A 40 -27.26 30.32 -26.46
N SER A 41 -27.48 31.31 -27.33
CA SER A 41 -27.93 32.67 -26.97
C SER A 41 -29.44 32.78 -26.71
N ASP A 42 -30.24 31.76 -27.03
CA ASP A 42 -31.70 31.90 -27.16
C ASP A 42 -32.51 31.71 -25.85
N ARG A 43 -31.87 31.65 -24.68
CA ARG A 43 -32.59 31.58 -23.38
C ARG A 43 -32.16 32.61 -22.33
N ALA A 44 -31.32 33.58 -22.67
CA ALA A 44 -31.13 34.79 -21.88
C ALA A 44 -31.78 35.96 -22.62
N THR A 45 -32.40 36.91 -21.92
CA THR A 45 -32.84 38.12 -22.60
C THR A 45 -31.61 38.83 -23.17
N PRO A 46 -31.68 39.46 -24.37
CA PRO A 46 -30.55 40.22 -24.93
C PRO A 46 -29.97 41.23 -23.94
N ALA A 47 -30.84 41.81 -23.09
CA ALA A 47 -30.47 42.74 -22.03
C ALA A 47 -29.53 42.15 -20.96
N ASP A 48 -29.70 40.88 -20.57
CA ASP A 48 -28.83 40.23 -19.57
C ASP A 48 -27.46 39.89 -20.15
N ASN A 49 -27.42 39.56 -21.45
CA ASN A 49 -26.17 39.31 -22.16
C ASN A 49 -25.32 40.57 -22.29
N ASP A 50 -25.98 41.70 -22.51
CA ASP A 50 -25.37 43.02 -22.54
C ASP A 50 -24.90 43.45 -21.15
N GLN A 51 -25.64 43.14 -20.08
CA GLN A 51 -25.21 43.44 -18.70
C GLN A 51 -23.96 42.69 -18.26
N VAL A 52 -23.83 41.40 -18.58
CA VAL A 52 -22.61 40.65 -18.22
C VAL A 52 -21.45 41.00 -19.15
N ALA A 53 -21.72 41.31 -20.42
CA ALA A 53 -20.71 41.86 -21.32
C ALA A 53 -20.21 43.22 -20.80
N ALA A 54 -21.12 44.09 -20.37
CA ALA A 54 -20.81 45.38 -19.76
C ALA A 54 -20.07 45.22 -18.43
N ALA A 55 -20.48 44.30 -17.56
CA ALA A 55 -19.78 44.03 -16.30
C ALA A 55 -18.41 43.38 -16.53
N ARG A 56 -18.27 42.55 -17.57
CA ARG A 56 -16.99 41.96 -17.97
C ARG A 56 -16.07 43.04 -18.50
N GLN A 57 -16.59 43.94 -19.33
CA GLN A 57 -15.86 45.13 -19.79
C GLN A 57 -15.52 46.05 -18.63
N ALA A 58 -16.40 46.25 -17.66
CA ALA A 58 -16.17 47.07 -16.48
C ALA A 58 -15.11 46.45 -15.57
N TYR A 59 -15.13 45.14 -15.34
CA TYR A 59 -14.07 44.44 -14.63
C TYR A 59 -12.76 44.49 -15.41
N GLN A 60 -12.78 44.25 -16.73
CA GLN A 60 -11.58 44.32 -17.56
C GLN A 60 -10.99 45.73 -17.52
N ALA A 61 -11.81 46.78 -17.63
CA ALA A 61 -11.38 48.16 -17.50
C ALA A 61 -10.88 48.49 -16.08
N ALA A 62 -11.54 47.99 -15.03
CA ALA A 62 -11.12 48.18 -13.65
C ALA A 62 -9.81 47.42 -13.34
N ASP A 63 -9.65 46.21 -13.87
CA ASP A 63 -8.45 45.39 -13.76
C ASP A 63 -7.32 45.98 -14.60
N GLU A 64 -7.59 46.51 -15.79
CA GLU A 64 -6.61 47.26 -16.59
C GLU A 64 -6.21 48.56 -15.94
N THR A 65 -7.13 49.29 -15.30
CA THR A 65 -6.79 50.52 -14.55
C THR A 65 -6.06 50.22 -13.25
N ALA A 66 -6.37 49.11 -12.57
CA ALA A 66 -5.61 48.63 -11.42
C ALA A 66 -4.22 48.17 -11.84
N LYS A 67 -4.10 47.36 -12.89
CA LYS A 67 -2.83 46.95 -13.50
C LYS A 67 -2.03 48.13 -14.01
N SER A 68 -2.69 49.14 -14.60
CA SER A 68 -2.04 50.38 -15.04
C SER A 68 -1.56 51.21 -13.85
N ALA A 69 -2.32 51.27 -12.76
CA ALA A 69 -1.90 51.95 -11.54
C ALA A 69 -0.76 51.21 -10.84
N GLU A 70 -0.80 49.88 -10.74
CA GLU A 70 0.30 49.04 -10.26
C GLU A 70 1.53 49.14 -11.19
N ALA A 71 1.31 49.18 -12.50
CA ALA A 71 2.35 49.40 -13.49
C ALA A 71 2.93 50.82 -13.43
N ALA A 72 2.16 51.82 -12.95
CA ALA A 72 2.63 53.18 -12.69
C ALA A 72 3.35 53.31 -11.33
N VAL A 73 3.08 52.41 -10.39
CA VAL A 73 3.86 52.25 -9.17
C VAL A 73 5.26 51.73 -9.50
N ALA A 74 5.43 50.89 -10.52
CA ALA A 74 6.73 50.37 -10.94
C ALA A 74 7.75 51.46 -11.33
N PRO A 75 7.48 52.42 -12.23
CA PRO A 75 8.42 53.49 -12.55
C PRO A 75 8.63 54.45 -11.38
N LEU A 76 7.67 54.63 -10.46
CA LEU A 76 7.87 55.39 -9.24
C LEU A 76 8.73 54.63 -8.22
N ARG A 77 8.60 53.30 -8.15
CA ARG A 77 9.52 52.42 -7.42
C ARG A 77 10.91 52.52 -8.01
N THR A 78 11.02 52.48 -9.35
CA THR A 78 12.27 52.60 -10.07
C THR A 78 12.86 54.00 -9.90
N ALA A 79 12.05 55.06 -9.87
CA ALA A 79 12.49 56.42 -9.61
C ALA A 79 12.92 56.62 -8.15
N LEU A 80 12.20 56.01 -7.20
CA LEU A 80 12.60 55.95 -5.80
C LEU A 80 13.91 55.17 -5.65
N GLN A 81 13.99 53.97 -6.21
CA GLN A 81 15.19 53.16 -6.24
C GLN A 81 16.33 53.89 -6.94
N LYS A 82 16.06 54.66 -7.99
CA LYS A 82 17.02 55.50 -8.70
C LYS A 82 17.46 56.69 -7.85
N ALA A 83 16.56 57.34 -7.11
CA ALA A 83 16.90 58.45 -6.22
C ALA A 83 17.67 57.97 -4.99
N ASP A 84 17.26 56.84 -4.40
CA ASP A 84 17.97 56.14 -3.33
C ASP A 84 19.32 55.60 -3.83
N ALA A 85 19.37 55.08 -5.07
CA ALA A 85 20.59 54.67 -5.72
C ALA A 85 21.45 55.86 -6.13
N GLU A 86 20.90 57.02 -6.49
CA GLU A 86 21.66 58.24 -6.80
C GLU A 86 22.30 58.80 -5.53
N TYR A 87 21.56 58.81 -4.42
CA TYR A 87 22.13 59.11 -3.11
C TYR A 87 23.21 58.09 -2.71
N ALA A 88 22.91 56.79 -2.82
CA ALA A 88 23.86 55.72 -2.52
C ALA A 88 25.06 55.75 -3.48
N ASN A 89 24.87 56.13 -4.75
CA ASN A 89 25.90 56.25 -5.78
C ASN A 89 26.73 57.51 -5.59
N ALA A 90 26.17 58.62 -5.12
CA ALA A 90 26.93 59.81 -4.75
C ALA A 90 27.81 59.52 -3.53
N SER A 91 27.24 58.85 -2.53
CA SER A 91 28.00 58.35 -1.36
C SER A 91 29.06 57.33 -1.78
N LYS A 92 28.73 56.41 -2.69
CA LYS A 92 29.67 55.44 -3.27
C LYS A 92 30.69 56.11 -4.17
N ALA A 93 30.37 57.20 -4.88
CA ALA A 93 31.27 57.95 -5.75
C ALA A 93 32.32 58.70 -4.93
N ALA A 94 31.93 59.29 -3.79
CA ALA A 94 32.88 59.83 -2.82
C ALA A 94 33.88 58.73 -2.37
N ASN A 95 33.37 57.55 -2.04
CA ASN A 95 34.21 56.38 -1.70
C ASN A 95 35.02 55.85 -2.88
N THR A 96 34.49 55.89 -4.11
CA THR A 96 35.14 55.41 -5.33
C THR A 96 36.25 56.35 -5.79
N LYS A 97 36.09 57.65 -5.62
CA LYS A 97 37.13 58.64 -5.94
C LYS A 97 38.39 58.43 -5.10
N ARG A 98 38.19 58.06 -3.84
CA ARG A 98 39.24 57.58 -2.93
C ARG A 98 39.97 56.33 -3.45
N GLN A 99 39.23 55.39 -4.03
CA GLN A 99 39.79 54.19 -4.65
C GLN A 99 40.50 54.52 -5.99
N GLN A 100 39.99 55.45 -6.78
CA GLN A 100 40.58 55.87 -8.07
C GLN A 100 41.93 56.58 -7.90
N ALA A 101 42.12 57.36 -6.83
CA ALA A 101 43.44 57.88 -6.46
C ALA A 101 44.47 56.75 -6.27
N THR A 102 44.02 55.59 -5.77
CA THR A 102 44.85 54.39 -5.58
C THR A 102 45.15 53.68 -6.91
N ASP A 103 44.19 53.63 -7.83
CA ASP A 103 44.30 52.92 -9.11
C ASP A 103 45.09 53.73 -10.18
N ALA A 104 44.98 55.05 -10.19
CA ALA A 104 45.75 55.93 -11.09
C ALA A 104 47.26 55.77 -10.91
N LYS A 105 47.70 55.43 -9.70
CA LYS A 105 49.09 55.08 -9.37
C LYS A 105 49.60 53.84 -10.13
N ASN A 106 48.72 52.88 -10.44
CA ASN A 106 49.08 51.60 -11.09
C ASN A 106 49.10 51.70 -12.63
N LEU A 107 48.27 52.54 -13.24
CA LEU A 107 48.14 52.66 -14.71
C LEU A 107 49.24 53.53 -15.36
N ALA A 108 49.89 54.42 -14.60
CA ALA A 108 50.93 55.31 -15.09
C ALA A 108 52.34 54.65 -15.24
N GLY A 109 52.47 53.37 -14.84
CA GLY A 109 53.69 52.55 -14.90
C GLY A 109 53.80 51.64 -16.14
N GLU A 110 54.83 50.79 -16.19
CA GLU A 110 55.22 49.99 -17.37
C GLU A 110 54.12 49.19 -18.10
N PRO A 111 53.12 48.57 -17.43
CA PRO A 111 52.11 47.74 -18.12
C PRO A 111 51.23 48.50 -19.13
N GLY A 112 51.06 49.81 -18.96
CA GLY A 112 50.21 50.62 -19.86
C GLY A 112 50.83 50.88 -21.24
N ALA A 113 52.15 50.79 -21.37
CA ALA A 113 52.86 51.08 -22.62
C ALA A 113 52.74 49.95 -23.66
N GLU A 114 52.60 48.69 -23.22
CA GLU A 114 52.53 47.50 -24.08
C GLU A 114 51.22 47.46 -24.90
N ALA A 115 50.10 47.83 -24.28
CA ALA A 115 48.76 47.75 -24.88
C ALA A 115 48.54 48.72 -26.06
N LEU A 116 49.29 49.84 -26.10
CA LEU A 116 49.15 50.86 -27.13
C LEU A 116 49.70 50.42 -28.49
N LYS A 117 50.77 49.61 -28.46
CA LYS A 117 51.52 49.18 -29.65
C LYS A 117 50.76 48.14 -30.50
N GLN A 118 49.86 47.39 -29.86
CA GLN A 118 49.10 46.31 -30.49
C GLN A 118 47.85 46.80 -31.25
N ALA A 119 47.35 48.00 -30.94
CA ALA A 119 46.19 48.58 -31.61
C ALA A 119 46.53 49.23 -32.97
N GLU A 120 47.76 49.71 -33.16
CA GLU A 120 48.20 50.39 -34.39
C GLU A 120 48.39 49.45 -35.59
N SER A 121 48.63 48.15 -35.36
CA SER A 121 48.97 47.20 -36.44
C SER A 121 47.79 46.66 -37.25
N ASN A 122 46.54 46.87 -36.80
CA ASN A 122 45.36 46.17 -37.35
C ASN A 122 44.55 46.95 -38.41
N LEU A 123 44.89 48.22 -38.67
CA LEU A 123 44.11 49.10 -39.55
C LEU A 123 44.20 48.79 -41.07
N PRO A 124 45.34 48.34 -41.63
CA PRO A 124 45.45 48.08 -43.09
C PRO A 124 44.63 46.88 -43.60
N VAL A 125 44.30 45.92 -42.72
CA VAL A 125 43.61 44.67 -43.07
C VAL A 125 42.13 44.90 -43.42
N VAL A 126 41.51 45.90 -42.80
CA VAL A 126 40.07 46.20 -42.96
C VAL A 126 39.79 46.86 -44.33
N THR A 127 40.78 47.54 -44.91
CA THR A 127 40.63 48.28 -46.18
C THR A 127 40.73 47.38 -47.42
N LYS A 128 41.44 46.25 -47.33
CA LYS A 128 41.60 45.26 -48.43
C LYS A 128 40.35 44.40 -48.63
N ALA A 129 39.67 44.03 -47.55
CA ALA A 129 38.49 43.15 -47.57
C ALA A 129 37.25 43.75 -48.28
N LEU A 130 37.16 45.08 -48.39
CA LEU A 130 36.06 45.76 -49.07
C LEU A 130 36.18 45.67 -50.61
N ALA A 131 37.41 45.64 -51.14
CA ALA A 131 37.65 45.57 -52.58
C ALA A 131 37.36 44.18 -53.17
N ASP A 132 37.66 43.11 -52.41
CA ASP A 132 37.48 41.72 -52.85
C ASP A 132 36.00 41.29 -52.90
N ALA A 133 35.13 41.93 -52.09
CA ALA A 133 33.71 41.62 -52.01
C ALA A 133 32.90 42.06 -53.26
N ILE A 134 33.36 43.09 -53.98
CA ILE A 134 32.66 43.65 -55.15
C ILE A 134 32.86 42.76 -56.41
N ALA A 135 33.93 41.97 -56.48
CA ALA A 135 34.30 41.20 -57.67
C ALA A 135 33.62 39.80 -57.78
N ALA A 136 33.05 39.24 -56.71
CA ALA A 136 32.68 37.82 -56.64
C ALA A 136 31.23 37.46 -57.04
N LYS A 137 30.34 38.46 -57.23
CA LYS A 137 28.88 38.25 -57.34
C LYS A 137 28.40 37.42 -58.56
N PRO A 138 28.96 37.52 -59.78
CA PRO A 138 28.41 36.83 -60.95
C PRO A 138 28.62 35.30 -61.01
N ALA A 139 29.60 34.75 -60.26
CA ALA A 139 29.93 33.32 -60.30
C ALA A 139 29.01 32.45 -59.41
N LEU A 140 28.39 33.05 -58.39
CA LEU A 140 27.55 32.36 -57.40
C LEU A 140 26.16 31.97 -57.95
N ASP A 141 25.62 32.74 -58.89
CA ASP A 141 24.29 32.49 -59.48
C ASP A 141 24.28 31.23 -60.37
N LYS A 142 25.42 30.83 -60.93
CA LYS A 142 25.56 29.62 -61.74
C LYS A 142 25.65 28.33 -60.90
N ALA A 143 26.24 28.40 -59.70
CA ALA A 143 26.44 27.25 -58.82
C ALA A 143 25.14 26.71 -58.18
N LEU A 144 24.11 27.55 -58.06
CA LEU A 144 22.81 27.17 -57.48
C LEU A 144 22.00 26.20 -58.38
N ALA A 145 22.23 26.23 -59.68
CA ALA A 145 21.51 25.40 -60.66
C ALA A 145 22.00 23.93 -60.64
N ASP A 146 23.30 23.70 -60.42
CA ASP A 146 23.91 22.37 -60.50
C ASP A 146 23.64 21.49 -59.26
N VAL A 147 23.52 22.10 -58.07
CA VAL A 147 23.27 21.40 -56.78
C VAL A 147 21.88 20.74 -56.72
N ARG A 148 20.92 21.23 -57.50
CA ARG A 148 19.54 20.69 -57.57
C ARG A 148 19.45 19.32 -58.26
N ALA A 149 20.39 19.00 -59.15
CA ALA A 149 20.41 17.73 -59.88
C ALA A 149 21.01 16.56 -59.07
N GLU A 150 21.79 16.83 -58.02
CA GLU A 150 22.49 15.81 -57.20
C GLU A 150 21.66 15.22 -56.05
N ALA A 151 20.56 15.87 -55.61
CA ALA A 151 19.87 15.49 -54.37
C ALA A 151 18.93 14.26 -54.48
N LEU A 152 18.51 13.88 -55.69
CA LEU A 152 17.41 12.93 -55.92
C LEU A 152 17.69 11.44 -55.55
N PRO A 153 18.88 10.85 -55.80
CA PRO A 153 19.13 9.44 -55.47
C PRO A 153 19.46 9.17 -53.98
N LEU A 154 19.84 10.19 -53.19
CA LEU A 154 20.13 10.07 -51.75
C LEU A 154 18.85 9.88 -50.91
N GLN A 155 17.72 10.40 -51.37
CA GLN A 155 16.45 10.31 -50.66
C GLN A 155 15.87 8.88 -50.67
N GLN A 156 16.11 8.12 -51.74
CA GLN A 156 15.65 6.73 -51.87
C GLN A 156 16.43 5.73 -50.99
N ALA A 157 17.67 6.05 -50.61
CA ALA A 157 18.52 5.20 -49.74
C ALA A 157 18.18 5.31 -48.24
N TYR A 158 17.60 6.45 -47.82
CA TYR A 158 17.18 6.69 -46.45
C TYR A 158 15.99 5.81 -46.03
N GLU A 159 14.97 5.70 -46.89
CA GLU A 159 13.74 4.94 -46.61
C GLU A 159 13.98 3.43 -46.44
N ALA A 160 14.99 2.87 -47.12
CA ALA A 160 15.36 1.45 -46.99
C ALA A 160 16.11 1.12 -45.69
N ALA A 161 16.81 2.09 -45.08
CA ALA A 161 17.59 1.91 -43.85
C ALA A 161 16.72 1.95 -42.58
N GLU A 162 15.63 2.73 -42.60
CA GLU A 162 14.70 2.86 -41.48
C GLU A 162 13.91 1.57 -41.20
N LYS A 163 13.49 0.85 -42.26
CA LYS A 163 12.80 -0.45 -42.14
C LYS A 163 13.65 -1.53 -41.46
N ALA A 164 14.96 -1.55 -41.72
CA ALA A 164 15.88 -2.54 -41.15
C ALA A 164 16.25 -2.28 -39.67
N ALA A 165 16.06 -1.05 -39.16
CA ALA A 165 16.32 -0.71 -37.76
C ALA A 165 15.21 -1.21 -36.82
N LEU A 166 13.95 -1.25 -37.29
CA LEU A 166 12.79 -1.67 -36.51
C LEU A 166 12.76 -3.18 -36.23
N GLU A 167 13.23 -4.02 -37.16
CA GLU A 167 13.28 -5.49 -36.99
C GLU A 167 14.34 -5.92 -35.95
N ALA A 168 15.42 -5.14 -35.79
CA ALA A 168 16.51 -5.44 -34.88
C ALA A 168 16.25 -4.98 -33.42
N GLU A 169 15.35 -4.00 -33.22
CA GLU A 169 14.88 -3.52 -31.91
C GLU A 169 13.95 -4.55 -31.22
N ALA A 170 13.21 -5.35 -32.01
CA ALA A 170 12.38 -6.45 -31.52
C ALA A 170 13.21 -7.62 -30.92
N ALA A 171 14.41 -7.88 -31.48
CA ALA A 171 15.31 -8.92 -30.99
C ALA A 171 16.03 -8.55 -29.68
N ALA A 172 16.29 -7.26 -29.43
CA ALA A 172 16.89 -6.77 -28.19
C ALA A 172 15.94 -6.91 -26.98
N LYS A 173 14.64 -6.69 -27.19
CA LYS A 173 13.60 -6.86 -26.16
C LYS A 173 13.49 -8.30 -25.66
N ALA A 174 13.58 -9.28 -26.57
CA ALA A 174 13.52 -10.71 -26.22
C ALA A 174 14.67 -11.16 -25.29
N ALA A 175 15.85 -10.54 -25.40
CA ALA A 175 17.00 -10.84 -24.54
C ALA A 175 16.89 -10.23 -23.13
N GLN A 176 16.22 -9.08 -23.00
CA GLN A 176 15.97 -8.45 -21.70
C GLN A 176 14.93 -9.22 -20.88
N ASP A 177 13.95 -9.83 -21.55
CA ASP A 177 12.94 -10.70 -20.92
C ASP A 177 13.57 -12.01 -20.40
N ALA A 178 14.58 -12.55 -21.09
CA ALA A 178 15.32 -13.74 -20.65
C ALA A 178 16.13 -13.51 -19.36
N ALA A 179 16.71 -12.31 -19.18
CA ALA A 179 17.46 -11.95 -17.97
C ALA A 179 16.54 -11.81 -16.74
N THR A 180 15.32 -11.29 -16.94
CA THR A 180 14.30 -11.17 -15.89
C THR A 180 13.75 -12.55 -15.49
N ARG A 181 13.65 -13.48 -16.45
CA ARG A 181 13.25 -14.86 -16.19
C ARG A 181 14.25 -15.61 -15.30
N LEU A 182 15.54 -15.43 -15.53
CA LEU A 182 16.60 -16.09 -14.74
C LEU A 182 16.65 -15.61 -13.27
N ASP A 183 16.34 -14.33 -13.01
CA ASP A 183 16.22 -13.80 -11.64
C ASP A 183 15.00 -14.38 -10.90
N MET A 184 13.88 -14.57 -11.61
CA MET A 184 12.70 -15.25 -11.07
C MET A 184 12.93 -16.75 -10.83
N GLU A 185 13.63 -17.44 -11.74
CA GLU A 185 14.02 -18.84 -11.58
C GLU A 185 14.95 -19.05 -10.38
N ALA A 186 15.91 -18.13 -10.15
CA ALA A 186 16.80 -18.18 -8.98
C ALA A 186 16.05 -17.95 -7.65
N LYS A 187 15.11 -17.00 -7.61
CA LYS A 187 14.23 -16.78 -6.45
C LYS A 187 13.36 -18.00 -6.14
N THR A 188 12.84 -18.66 -7.17
CA THR A 188 12.01 -19.86 -7.04
C THR A 188 12.84 -21.05 -6.53
N ALA A 189 14.04 -21.27 -7.07
CA ALA A 189 14.95 -22.33 -6.61
C ALA A 189 15.39 -22.14 -5.15
N ARG A 190 15.60 -20.89 -4.71
CA ARG A 190 15.91 -20.56 -3.31
C ARG A 190 14.75 -20.87 -2.37
N ALA A 191 13.52 -20.62 -2.80
CA ALA A 191 12.32 -20.97 -2.03
C ALA A 191 12.16 -22.50 -1.90
N ASP A 192 12.40 -23.26 -2.98
CA ASP A 192 12.35 -24.74 -2.98
C ASP A 192 13.44 -25.34 -2.07
N ALA A 193 14.68 -24.84 -2.14
CA ALA A 193 15.76 -25.26 -1.25
C ALA A 193 15.45 -25.00 0.24
N ALA A 194 14.87 -23.83 0.55
CA ALA A 194 14.44 -23.50 1.91
C ALA A 194 13.30 -24.42 2.40
N ALA A 195 12.34 -24.76 1.53
CA ALA A 195 11.25 -25.67 1.85
C ALA A 195 11.75 -27.10 2.14
N LYS A 196 12.64 -27.63 1.30
CA LYS A 196 13.22 -28.97 1.48
C LYS A 196 14.13 -29.05 2.70
N ARG A 197 14.90 -28.00 3.02
CA ARG A 197 15.68 -27.94 4.27
C ARG A 197 14.78 -27.92 5.51
N ARG A 198 13.64 -27.21 5.47
CA ARG A 198 12.63 -27.27 6.56
C ARG A 198 12.06 -28.67 6.73
N ALA A 199 11.75 -29.37 5.62
CA ALA A 199 11.28 -30.75 5.66
C ALA A 199 12.31 -31.70 6.29
N ALA A 200 13.58 -31.62 5.90
CA ALA A 200 14.66 -32.41 6.50
C ALA A 200 14.83 -32.12 8.01
N ASN A 201 14.76 -30.85 8.42
CA ASN A 201 14.82 -30.46 9.83
C ASN A 201 13.64 -31.03 10.64
N ASN A 202 12.44 -31.08 10.06
CA ASN A 202 11.27 -31.69 10.70
C ASN A 202 11.43 -33.21 10.88
N VAL A 203 11.97 -33.92 9.88
CA VAL A 203 12.29 -35.35 9.99
C VAL A 203 13.35 -35.59 11.06
N LYS A 204 14.37 -34.73 11.15
CA LYS A 204 15.40 -34.79 12.20
C LYS A 204 14.83 -34.58 13.60
N ALA A 205 13.91 -33.63 13.75
CA ALA A 205 13.18 -33.40 15.01
C ALA A 205 12.27 -34.59 15.37
N ALA A 206 11.62 -35.21 14.38
CA ALA A 206 10.82 -36.42 14.58
C ALA A 206 11.68 -37.62 15.01
N LEU A 207 12.85 -37.82 14.39
CA LEU A 207 13.80 -38.85 14.79
C LEU A 207 14.32 -38.64 16.23
N ALA A 208 14.60 -37.40 16.62
CA ALA A 208 15.02 -37.08 17.98
C ALA A 208 13.92 -37.43 19.02
N LYS A 209 12.65 -37.13 18.71
CA LYS A 209 11.51 -37.50 19.54
C LYS A 209 11.30 -39.02 19.60
N ALA A 210 11.44 -39.71 18.47
CA ALA A 210 11.33 -41.16 18.40
C ALA A 210 12.42 -41.85 19.25
N ARG A 211 13.68 -41.39 19.17
CA ARG A 211 14.77 -41.90 20.02
C ARG A 211 14.54 -41.64 21.50
N GLN A 212 13.99 -40.48 21.86
CA GLN A 212 13.61 -40.21 23.25
C GLN A 212 12.49 -41.13 23.73
N SER A 213 11.54 -41.49 22.86
CA SER A 213 10.48 -42.44 23.17
C SER A 213 11.00 -43.88 23.33
N GLU A 214 11.95 -44.30 22.49
CA GLU A 214 12.65 -45.58 22.60
C GLU A 214 13.41 -45.69 23.93
N GLN A 215 14.21 -44.68 24.28
CA GLN A 215 14.94 -44.66 25.57
C GLN A 215 13.99 -44.76 26.79
N ARG A 216 12.83 -44.09 26.74
CA ARG A 216 11.83 -44.18 27.80
C ARG A 216 11.17 -45.56 27.84
N ALA A 217 10.93 -46.19 26.69
CA ALA A 217 10.39 -47.54 26.61
C ALA A 217 11.41 -48.59 27.12
N GLU A 218 12.69 -48.44 26.80
CA GLU A 218 13.77 -49.30 27.30
C GLU A 218 13.90 -49.23 28.82
N ALA A 219 13.87 -48.03 29.39
CA ALA A 219 13.88 -47.84 30.84
C ALA A 219 12.66 -48.50 31.52
N ARG A 220 11.48 -48.43 30.89
CA ARG A 220 10.27 -49.10 31.39
C ARG A 220 10.34 -50.61 31.28
N ALA A 221 10.90 -51.15 30.19
CA ALA A 221 11.10 -52.59 30.01
C ALA A 221 12.06 -53.14 31.07
N ALA A 222 13.18 -52.44 31.31
CA ALA A 222 14.12 -52.81 32.37
C ALA A 222 13.46 -52.81 33.77
N ALA A 223 12.65 -51.80 34.07
CA ALA A 223 11.90 -51.74 35.33
C ALA A 223 10.84 -52.83 35.46
N ALA A 224 10.18 -53.22 34.36
CA ALA A 224 9.18 -54.30 34.34
C ALA A 224 9.83 -55.66 34.57
N ALA A 225 10.97 -55.94 33.91
CA ALA A 225 11.76 -57.15 34.14
C ALA A 225 12.24 -57.26 35.59
N GLN A 226 12.66 -56.14 36.20
CA GLN A 226 13.01 -56.11 37.62
C GLN A 226 11.80 -56.46 38.52
N ARG A 227 10.63 -55.85 38.28
CA ARG A 227 9.42 -56.15 39.07
C ARG A 227 8.98 -57.61 38.95
N ARG A 228 9.15 -58.22 37.78
CA ARG A 228 8.89 -59.65 37.60
C ARG A 228 9.83 -60.49 38.45
N THR A 229 11.13 -60.22 38.41
CA THR A 229 12.11 -60.97 39.21
C THR A 229 11.86 -60.82 40.73
N GLU A 230 11.45 -59.64 41.18
CA GLU A 230 11.00 -59.41 42.56
C GLU A 230 9.74 -60.23 42.90
N ALA A 231 8.73 -60.24 42.03
CA ALA A 231 7.51 -61.01 42.22
C ALA A 231 7.76 -62.55 42.19
N GLU A 232 8.66 -63.03 41.34
CA GLU A 232 9.09 -64.44 41.31
C GLU A 232 9.75 -64.84 42.64
N ALA A 233 10.59 -63.96 43.21
CA ALA A 233 11.23 -64.19 44.50
C ALA A 233 10.23 -64.16 45.66
N GLU A 234 9.24 -63.26 45.64
CA GLU A 234 8.15 -63.23 46.63
C GLU A 234 7.32 -64.51 46.59
N LYS A 235 6.93 -64.96 45.39
CA LYS A 235 6.19 -66.21 45.21
C LYS A 235 6.96 -67.41 45.77
N LYS A 236 8.25 -67.54 45.44
CA LYS A 236 9.08 -68.62 45.94
C LYS A 236 9.09 -68.67 47.48
N LYS A 237 9.24 -67.52 48.14
CA LYS A 237 9.21 -67.43 49.61
C LYS A 237 7.84 -67.78 50.18
N ALA A 238 6.75 -67.40 49.52
CA ALA A 238 5.39 -67.73 49.96
C ALA A 238 5.11 -69.23 49.83
N ASP A 239 5.53 -69.86 48.73
CA ASP A 239 5.41 -71.30 48.50
C ASP A 239 6.21 -72.12 49.54
N GLU A 240 7.43 -71.67 49.89
CA GLU A 240 8.24 -72.28 50.96
C GLU A 240 7.57 -72.18 52.33
N ARG A 241 6.95 -71.03 52.67
CA ARG A 241 6.19 -70.84 53.90
C ARG A 241 4.95 -71.75 53.95
N LEU A 242 4.23 -71.86 52.84
CA LEU A 242 3.08 -72.76 52.72
C LEU A 242 3.48 -74.23 52.89
N ALA A 243 4.61 -74.65 52.31
CA ALA A 243 5.15 -75.98 52.49
C ALA A 243 5.50 -76.27 53.96
N SER A 244 6.13 -75.30 54.65
CA SER A 244 6.43 -75.38 56.08
C SER A 244 5.17 -75.48 56.94
N ALA A 245 4.15 -74.65 56.67
CA ALA A 245 2.88 -74.67 57.39
C ALA A 245 2.13 -76.00 57.20
N LYS A 246 2.12 -76.55 55.97
CA LYS A 246 1.56 -77.88 55.68
C LYS A 246 2.24 -78.99 56.48
N ALA A 247 3.57 -78.94 56.60
CA ALA A 247 4.33 -79.90 57.43
C ALA A 247 4.00 -79.78 58.92
N GLN A 248 3.87 -78.54 59.44
CA GLN A 248 3.46 -78.29 60.83
C GLN A 248 2.05 -78.81 61.13
N VAL A 249 1.11 -78.64 60.20
CA VAL A 249 -0.26 -79.18 60.34
C VAL A 249 -0.26 -80.71 60.34
N ALA A 250 0.55 -81.35 59.50
CA ALA A 250 0.70 -82.81 59.50
C ALA A 250 1.26 -83.34 60.84
N ALA A 251 2.28 -82.65 61.38
CA ALA A 251 2.85 -82.97 62.69
C ALA A 251 1.84 -82.73 63.83
N ALA A 252 1.15 -81.58 63.85
CA ALA A 252 0.13 -81.25 64.84
C ALA A 252 -1.08 -82.18 64.78
N THR A 253 -1.45 -82.66 63.59
CA THR A 253 -2.53 -83.65 63.40
C THR A 253 -2.15 -84.98 64.05
N THR A 254 -0.91 -85.42 63.83
CA THR A 254 -0.38 -86.66 64.42
C THR A 254 -0.30 -86.54 65.95
N ALA A 255 0.19 -85.41 66.46
CA ALA A 255 0.29 -85.13 67.89
C ALA A 255 -1.10 -85.05 68.56
N SER A 256 -2.07 -84.38 67.91
CA SER A 256 -3.45 -84.30 68.41
C SER A 256 -4.13 -85.66 68.43
N ALA A 257 -3.94 -86.51 67.41
CA ALA A 257 -4.48 -87.87 67.38
C ALA A 257 -3.86 -88.76 68.46
N ALA A 258 -2.55 -88.65 68.69
CA ALA A 258 -1.85 -89.39 69.75
C ALA A 258 -2.29 -88.93 71.15
N ALA A 259 -2.46 -87.62 71.37
CA ALA A 259 -2.94 -87.07 72.64
C ALA A 259 -4.39 -87.46 72.92
N GLU A 260 -5.25 -87.46 71.90
CA GLU A 260 -6.65 -87.90 72.01
C GLU A 260 -6.73 -89.39 72.35
N LYS A 261 -5.93 -90.24 71.69
CA LYS A 261 -5.86 -91.67 72.01
C LYS A 261 -5.36 -91.89 73.46
N ALA A 262 -4.31 -91.19 73.88
CA ALA A 262 -3.81 -91.28 75.24
C ALA A 262 -4.82 -90.81 76.31
N ALA A 263 -5.66 -89.82 75.98
CA ALA A 263 -6.76 -89.39 76.85
C ALA A 263 -7.87 -90.47 76.94
N GLN A 264 -8.25 -91.06 75.81
CA GLN A 264 -9.24 -92.15 75.77
C GLN A 264 -8.77 -93.39 76.53
N ASP A 265 -7.50 -93.79 76.37
CA ASP A 265 -6.90 -94.91 77.08
C ASP A 265 -6.83 -94.65 78.59
N ALA A 266 -6.47 -93.42 79.02
CA ALA A 266 -6.43 -93.03 80.43
C ALA A 266 -7.84 -92.95 81.06
N GLU A 267 -8.84 -92.48 80.32
CA GLU A 267 -10.24 -92.47 80.76
C GLU A 267 -10.83 -93.88 80.87
N ALA A 268 -10.51 -94.76 79.92
CA ALA A 268 -10.88 -96.17 79.98
C ALA A 268 -10.24 -96.86 81.20
N HIS A 269 -8.96 -96.57 81.47
CA HIS A 269 -8.27 -97.05 82.66
C HIS A 269 -8.87 -96.50 83.96
N ALA A 270 -9.16 -95.20 84.04
CA ALA A 270 -9.81 -94.59 85.20
C ALA A 270 -11.21 -95.17 85.44
N LYS A 271 -12.00 -95.42 84.40
CA LYS A 271 -13.30 -96.12 84.50
C LYS A 271 -13.14 -97.53 85.04
N ALA A 272 -12.18 -98.30 84.51
CA ALA A 272 -11.90 -99.66 84.98
C ALA A 272 -11.46 -99.70 86.46
N VAL A 273 -10.58 -98.78 86.88
CA VAL A 273 -10.11 -98.65 88.27
C VAL A 273 -11.21 -98.18 89.22
N SER A 274 -12.11 -97.30 88.77
CA SER A 274 -13.25 -96.81 89.58
C SER A 274 -14.34 -97.87 89.82
N ALA A 275 -14.47 -98.85 88.91
CA ALA A 275 -15.47 -99.91 88.98
C ALA A 275 -15.03 -101.11 89.86
N ASP A 276 -13.75 -101.18 90.23
CA ASP A 276 -13.18 -102.24 91.07
C ASP A 276 -13.24 -101.85 92.56
N ALA A 277 -14.08 -102.54 93.33
CA ALA A 277 -14.34 -102.26 94.74
C ALA A 277 -13.15 -102.62 95.68
N ALA A 278 -12.14 -103.35 95.19
CA ALA A 278 -10.98 -103.79 95.97
C ALA A 278 -9.79 -102.80 95.95
N LYS A 279 -9.86 -101.72 95.14
CA LYS A 279 -8.75 -100.74 95.01
C LYS A 279 -8.85 -99.56 95.99
N PRO A 280 -7.73 -99.13 96.60
CA PRO A 280 -7.68 -98.02 97.56
C PRO A 280 -8.07 -96.68 96.92
N GLU A 281 -8.72 -95.80 97.69
CA GLU A 281 -9.33 -94.56 97.20
C GLU A 281 -8.31 -93.53 96.67
N GLU A 282 -7.06 -93.59 97.14
CA GLU A 282 -5.94 -92.83 96.57
C GLU A 282 -5.60 -93.26 95.13
N GLU A 283 -5.74 -94.55 94.79
CA GLU A 283 -5.44 -95.09 93.46
C GLU A 283 -6.53 -94.69 92.45
N LYS A 284 -7.80 -94.64 92.90
CA LYS A 284 -8.93 -94.13 92.09
C LYS A 284 -8.80 -92.64 91.81
N LYS A 285 -8.40 -91.85 92.80
CA LYS A 285 -8.15 -90.41 92.64
C LYS A 285 -6.97 -90.15 91.69
N ALA A 286 -5.87 -90.88 91.84
CA ALA A 286 -4.71 -90.75 90.95
C ALA A 286 -5.04 -91.09 89.49
N ALA A 287 -5.82 -92.14 89.24
CA ALA A 287 -6.27 -92.49 87.89
C ALA A 287 -7.23 -91.45 87.29
N ALA A 288 -8.13 -90.87 88.09
CA ALA A 288 -9.02 -89.79 87.66
C ALA A 288 -8.26 -88.49 87.35
N ASP A 289 -7.30 -88.11 88.20
CA ASP A 289 -6.44 -86.93 87.99
C ASP A 289 -5.56 -87.11 86.74
N GLN A 290 -5.05 -88.33 86.50
CA GLN A 290 -4.29 -88.67 85.29
C GLN A 290 -5.16 -88.58 84.02
N ALA A 291 -6.41 -89.08 84.06
CA ALA A 291 -7.36 -88.96 82.95
C ALA A 291 -7.71 -87.49 82.66
N ALA A 292 -7.97 -86.69 83.69
CA ALA A 292 -8.23 -85.25 83.56
C ALA A 292 -7.03 -84.49 82.96
N ALA A 293 -5.81 -84.80 83.40
CA ALA A 293 -4.59 -84.21 82.86
C ALA A 293 -4.36 -84.58 81.38
N LYS A 294 -4.60 -85.83 81.00
CA LYS A 294 -4.49 -86.28 79.60
C LYS A 294 -5.58 -85.69 78.71
N ARG A 295 -6.81 -85.55 79.20
CA ARG A 295 -7.90 -84.85 78.48
C ARG A 295 -7.59 -83.36 78.28
N LYS A 296 -7.05 -82.68 79.29
CA LYS A 296 -6.58 -81.29 79.16
C LYS A 296 -5.50 -81.16 78.07
N ALA A 297 -4.49 -82.05 78.08
CA ALA A 297 -3.44 -82.06 77.07
C ALA A 297 -3.98 -82.36 75.65
N ALA A 298 -4.99 -83.22 75.50
CA ALA A 298 -5.66 -83.47 74.22
C ALA A 298 -6.41 -82.23 73.70
N ASN A 299 -7.11 -81.51 74.58
CA ASN A 299 -7.80 -80.27 74.23
C ASN A 299 -6.81 -79.16 73.83
N GLU A 300 -5.69 -79.02 74.54
CA GLU A 300 -4.60 -78.09 74.19
C GLU A 300 -3.94 -78.45 72.84
N ALA A 301 -3.70 -79.74 72.57
CA ALA A 301 -3.19 -80.20 71.28
C ALA A 301 -4.19 -79.94 70.13
N LYS A 302 -5.49 -80.05 70.38
CA LYS A 302 -6.56 -79.74 69.41
C LYS A 302 -6.65 -78.24 69.13
N ALA A 303 -6.46 -77.39 70.15
CA ALA A 303 -6.38 -75.94 69.99
C ALA A 303 -5.12 -75.53 69.18
N ALA A 304 -3.97 -76.15 69.45
CA ALA A 304 -2.74 -75.95 68.67
C ALA A 304 -2.92 -76.40 67.21
N LEU A 305 -3.61 -77.53 66.96
CA LEU A 305 -3.96 -77.95 65.61
C LEU A 305 -4.85 -76.92 64.89
N ALA A 306 -5.85 -76.34 65.58
CA ALA A 306 -6.69 -75.30 65.00
C ALA A 306 -5.88 -74.05 64.62
N GLN A 307 -4.93 -73.62 65.46
CA GLN A 307 -4.04 -72.50 65.18
C GLN A 307 -3.10 -72.78 63.99
N THR A 308 -2.51 -73.97 63.91
CA THR A 308 -1.65 -74.35 62.76
C THR A 308 -2.45 -74.45 61.45
N LYS A 309 -3.71 -74.89 61.49
CA LYS A 309 -4.61 -74.87 60.32
C LYS A 309 -4.96 -73.45 59.87
N ALA A 310 -5.20 -72.52 60.80
CA ALA A 310 -5.39 -71.10 60.46
C ALA A 310 -4.14 -70.50 59.82
N ALA A 311 -2.95 -70.77 60.39
CA ALA A 311 -1.67 -70.33 59.82
C ALA A 311 -1.40 -70.92 58.42
N GLN A 312 -1.81 -72.18 58.16
CA GLN A 312 -1.75 -72.78 56.83
C GLN A 312 -2.66 -72.06 55.84
N HIS A 313 -3.89 -71.71 56.24
CA HIS A 313 -4.83 -70.98 55.40
C HIS A 313 -4.30 -69.58 55.05
N ASP A 314 -3.72 -68.86 56.03
CA ASP A 314 -3.10 -67.55 55.77
C ASP A 314 -1.88 -67.66 54.85
N ALA A 315 -1.04 -68.69 55.03
CA ALA A 315 0.08 -68.96 54.14
C ALA A 315 -0.37 -69.32 52.71
N GLN A 316 -1.51 -70.01 52.57
CA GLN A 316 -2.11 -70.34 51.27
C GLN A 316 -2.59 -69.06 50.57
N ASN A 317 -3.30 -68.18 51.26
CA ASN A 317 -3.73 -66.88 50.71
C ASN A 317 -2.53 -66.02 50.29
N GLN A 318 -1.46 -65.99 51.07
CA GLN A 318 -0.23 -65.28 50.71
C GLN A 318 0.44 -65.85 49.45
N ALA A 319 0.42 -67.17 49.27
CA ALA A 319 0.95 -67.82 48.07
C ALA A 319 0.09 -67.51 46.83
N ASP A 320 -1.24 -67.53 46.98
CA ASP A 320 -2.18 -67.21 45.91
C ASP A 320 -2.10 -65.73 45.49
N ASP A 321 -1.99 -64.81 46.46
CA ASP A 321 -1.76 -63.38 46.21
C ASP A 321 -0.43 -63.11 45.50
N ALA A 322 0.65 -63.78 45.92
CA ALA A 322 1.95 -63.68 45.28
C ALA A 322 1.93 -64.23 43.85
N ALA A 323 1.20 -65.32 43.61
CA ALA A 323 0.99 -65.87 42.27
C ALA A 323 0.20 -64.91 41.36
N ALA A 324 -0.84 -64.24 41.89
CA ALA A 324 -1.59 -63.23 41.15
C ALA A 324 -0.72 -62.02 40.78
N LYS A 325 0.09 -61.51 41.71
CA LYS A 325 1.05 -60.42 41.46
C LYS A 325 2.08 -60.80 40.40
N LEU A 326 2.60 -62.02 40.44
CA LEU A 326 3.53 -62.52 39.42
C LEU A 326 2.88 -62.54 38.03
N ASN A 327 1.64 -63.04 37.91
CA ASN A 327 0.92 -63.05 36.63
C ASN A 327 0.65 -61.63 36.10
N GLN A 328 0.32 -60.68 36.98
CA GLN A 328 0.17 -59.27 36.60
C GLN A 328 1.49 -58.65 36.11
N ALA A 329 2.61 -58.96 36.77
CA ALA A 329 3.94 -58.49 36.37
C ALA A 329 4.34 -59.04 34.98
N ILE A 330 4.08 -60.33 34.71
CA ILE A 330 4.34 -60.97 33.41
C ILE A 330 3.52 -60.31 32.29
N GLU A 331 2.23 -60.06 32.52
CA GLU A 331 1.38 -59.44 31.51
C GLU A 331 1.74 -57.96 31.27
N GLN A 332 2.17 -57.24 32.30
CA GLN A 332 2.70 -55.88 32.16
C GLN A 332 4.01 -55.84 31.37
N GLU A 333 4.95 -56.74 31.65
CA GLU A 333 6.22 -56.86 30.91
C GLU A 333 5.94 -57.09 29.42
N LYS A 334 5.06 -58.04 29.08
CA LYS A 334 4.67 -58.34 27.69
C LYS A 334 4.10 -57.12 26.94
N LYS A 335 3.28 -56.31 27.61
CA LYS A 335 2.71 -55.08 27.01
C LYS A 335 3.78 -54.00 26.81
N ILE A 336 4.71 -53.87 27.75
CA ILE A 336 5.80 -52.90 27.67
C ILE A 336 6.81 -53.30 26.59
N ASP A 337 7.09 -54.60 26.42
CA ASP A 337 7.96 -55.13 25.36
C ASP A 337 7.37 -54.94 23.96
N ALA A 338 6.04 -55.06 23.81
CA ALA A 338 5.35 -54.72 22.57
C ALA A 338 5.49 -53.22 22.25
N ALA A 339 5.30 -52.35 23.25
CA ALA A 339 5.48 -50.90 23.08
C ALA A 339 6.94 -50.50 22.77
N LEU A 340 7.91 -51.24 23.31
CA LEU A 340 9.33 -51.07 22.99
C LEU A 340 9.61 -51.47 21.53
N THR A 341 9.03 -52.58 21.06
CA THR A 341 9.11 -53.00 19.66
C THR A 341 8.55 -51.92 18.73
N ASP A 342 7.39 -51.35 19.07
CA ASP A 342 6.79 -50.26 18.28
C ASP A 342 7.65 -48.98 18.26
N ALA A 343 8.22 -48.59 19.40
CA ALA A 343 9.13 -47.45 19.47
C ALA A 343 10.40 -47.68 18.62
N LYS A 344 10.96 -48.89 18.65
CA LYS A 344 12.10 -49.30 17.80
C LYS A 344 11.75 -49.25 16.31
N ASN A 345 10.55 -49.69 15.94
CA ASN A 345 10.07 -49.62 14.57
C ASN A 345 9.88 -48.16 14.09
N GLN A 346 9.41 -47.27 14.96
CA GLN A 346 9.30 -45.84 14.66
C GLN A 346 10.65 -45.16 14.46
N VAL A 347 11.66 -45.51 15.29
CA VAL A 347 13.04 -45.03 15.12
C VAL A 347 13.66 -45.56 13.84
N ALA A 348 13.43 -46.84 13.51
CA ALA A 348 13.89 -47.43 12.25
C ALA A 348 13.27 -46.71 11.03
N ALA A 349 11.95 -46.51 11.03
CA ALA A 349 11.25 -45.79 9.96
C ALA A 349 11.74 -44.34 9.80
N ALA A 350 11.87 -43.59 10.89
CA ALA A 350 12.38 -42.22 10.84
C ALA A 350 13.86 -42.15 10.40
N SER A 351 14.67 -43.14 10.78
CA SER A 351 16.08 -43.23 10.38
C SER A 351 16.25 -43.59 8.90
N MET A 352 15.31 -44.32 8.29
CA MET A 352 15.32 -44.61 6.85
C MET A 352 14.93 -43.40 6.00
N VAL A 353 14.11 -42.49 6.52
CA VAL A 353 13.59 -41.32 5.79
C VAL A 353 14.55 -40.11 5.87
N LEU A 354 15.36 -40.01 6.93
CA LEU A 354 16.25 -38.88 7.12
C LEU A 354 17.33 -38.73 6.03
N PRO A 355 18.10 -39.78 5.65
CA PRO A 355 19.12 -39.67 4.60
C PRO A 355 18.60 -39.16 3.25
N PRO A 356 17.50 -39.69 2.66
CA PRO A 356 16.99 -39.16 1.40
C PRO A 356 16.40 -37.76 1.53
N ALA A 357 15.89 -37.36 2.71
CA ALA A 357 15.40 -36.00 2.94
C ALA A 357 16.54 -34.97 3.06
N GLU A 358 17.65 -35.33 3.74
CA GLU A 358 18.86 -34.51 3.80
C GLU A 358 19.52 -34.42 2.43
N GLU A 359 19.60 -35.52 1.69
CA GLU A 359 20.12 -35.55 0.32
C GLU A 359 19.28 -34.69 -0.64
N ALA A 360 17.95 -34.76 -0.58
CA ALA A 360 17.07 -33.92 -1.38
C ALA A 360 17.21 -32.42 -1.03
N ALA A 361 17.43 -32.10 0.25
CA ALA A 361 17.67 -30.72 0.69
C ALA A 361 19.03 -30.20 0.20
N ASP A 362 20.08 -31.02 0.25
CA ASP A 362 21.41 -30.66 -0.22
C ASP A 362 21.48 -30.58 -1.76
N GLN A 363 20.78 -31.46 -2.49
CA GLN A 363 20.62 -31.37 -3.93
C GLN A 363 19.88 -30.09 -4.35
N ALA A 364 18.80 -29.73 -3.65
CA ALA A 364 18.07 -28.49 -3.92
C ALA A 364 18.89 -27.24 -3.55
N ALA A 365 19.66 -27.28 -2.47
CA ALA A 365 20.59 -26.21 -2.11
C ALA A 365 21.68 -26.02 -3.17
N ARG A 366 22.28 -27.10 -3.68
CA ARG A 366 23.25 -27.04 -4.79
C ARG A 366 22.62 -26.50 -6.07
N ALA A 367 21.38 -26.88 -6.39
CA ALA A 367 20.65 -26.35 -7.55
C ALA A 367 20.34 -24.85 -7.40
N ALA A 368 19.96 -24.40 -6.20
CA ALA A 368 19.74 -23.00 -5.90
C ALA A 368 21.06 -22.20 -5.99
N GLU A 369 22.15 -22.73 -5.44
CA GLU A 369 23.48 -22.13 -5.50
C GLU A 369 23.98 -22.03 -6.96
N GLN A 370 23.76 -23.07 -7.78
CA GLN A 370 24.08 -23.02 -9.22
C GLN A 370 23.29 -21.93 -9.96
N LYS A 371 22.00 -21.75 -9.64
CA LYS A 371 21.13 -20.72 -10.24
C LYS A 371 21.46 -19.31 -9.74
N GLU A 372 21.86 -19.19 -8.48
CA GLU A 372 22.31 -17.93 -7.87
C GLU A 372 23.70 -17.52 -8.39
N GLN A 373 24.61 -18.47 -8.57
CA GLN A 373 25.89 -18.25 -9.27
C GLN A 373 25.66 -17.86 -10.74
N ALA A 374 24.67 -18.44 -11.44
CA ALA A 374 24.30 -18.03 -12.80
C ALA A 374 23.76 -16.59 -12.85
N ALA A 375 22.91 -16.19 -11.89
CA ALA A 375 22.39 -14.83 -11.77
C ALA A 375 23.48 -13.82 -11.34
N ALA A 376 24.36 -14.21 -10.42
CA ALA A 376 25.48 -13.40 -9.95
C ALA A 376 26.57 -13.23 -11.02
N GLN A 377 26.84 -14.25 -11.83
CA GLN A 377 27.70 -14.12 -13.01
C GLN A 377 27.09 -13.18 -14.05
N ALA A 378 25.76 -13.14 -14.22
CA ALA A 378 25.09 -12.17 -15.08
C ALA A 378 25.16 -10.73 -14.53
N ALA A 379 25.03 -10.56 -13.21
CA ALA A 379 25.12 -9.25 -12.54
C ALA A 379 26.56 -8.71 -12.45
N GLY A 380 27.55 -9.57 -12.17
CA GLY A 380 28.97 -9.22 -12.15
C GLY A 380 29.49 -8.79 -13.54
N LYS A 381 28.98 -9.42 -14.61
CA LYS A 381 29.28 -9.04 -16.00
C LYS A 381 28.69 -7.69 -16.40
N ARG A 382 27.59 -7.23 -15.78
CA ARG A 382 27.04 -5.85 -15.93
C ARG A 382 27.94 -4.80 -15.28
N ARG A 383 28.52 -5.12 -14.11
CA ARG A 383 29.39 -4.19 -13.37
C ARG A 383 30.74 -4.00 -14.07
N ALA A 384 31.34 -5.09 -14.56
CA ALA A 384 32.58 -5.04 -15.34
C ALA A 384 32.45 -4.24 -16.67
N ALA A 385 31.28 -4.24 -17.30
CA ALA A 385 31.03 -3.43 -18.51
C ALA A 385 30.88 -1.92 -18.19
N ALA A 386 30.31 -1.57 -17.03
CA ALA A 386 30.23 -0.20 -16.56
C ALA A 386 31.63 0.34 -16.14
N ASP A 387 32.45 -0.51 -15.53
CA ASP A 387 33.82 -0.16 -15.13
C ASP A 387 34.74 0.01 -16.37
N ALA A 388 34.56 -0.79 -17.42
CA ALA A 388 35.28 -0.63 -18.70
C ALA A 388 34.90 0.68 -19.45
N THR A 389 33.64 1.12 -19.33
CA THR A 389 33.17 2.41 -19.89
C THR A 389 33.79 3.60 -19.13
N THR A 390 34.01 3.44 -17.83
CA THR A 390 34.66 4.44 -16.98
C THR A 390 36.17 4.50 -17.25
N ALA A 391 36.82 3.36 -17.50
CA ALA A 391 38.23 3.30 -17.91
C ALA A 391 38.48 3.90 -19.30
N LEU A 392 37.54 3.76 -20.24
CA LEU A 392 37.61 4.38 -21.56
C LEU A 392 37.52 5.92 -21.46
N ALA A 393 36.64 6.43 -20.60
CA ALA A 393 36.51 7.87 -20.34
C ALA A 393 37.75 8.47 -19.67
N GLN A 394 38.44 7.71 -18.80
CA GLN A 394 39.72 8.12 -18.21
C GLN A 394 40.87 8.10 -19.22
N ALA A 395 40.87 7.15 -20.17
CA ALA A 395 41.84 7.11 -21.27
C ALA A 395 41.64 8.25 -22.28
N GLU A 396 40.39 8.62 -22.59
CA GLU A 396 40.05 9.78 -23.42
C GLU A 396 40.42 11.11 -22.74
N GLN A 397 40.30 11.21 -21.41
CA GLN A 397 40.77 12.36 -20.64
C GLN A 397 42.31 12.48 -20.63
N ALA A 398 43.03 11.36 -20.55
CA ALA A 398 44.50 11.34 -20.66
C ALA A 398 44.98 11.71 -22.07
N GLN A 399 44.22 11.34 -23.11
CA GLN A 399 44.48 11.73 -24.50
C GLN A 399 44.27 13.23 -24.74
N GLN A 400 43.22 13.83 -24.14
CA GLN A 400 42.97 15.28 -24.22
C GLN A 400 44.00 16.14 -23.46
N GLN A 401 44.73 15.56 -22.50
CA GLN A 401 45.85 16.24 -21.83
C GLN A 401 47.18 16.17 -22.62
N ALA A 402 47.30 15.26 -23.60
CA ALA A 402 48.52 15.08 -24.40
C ALA A 402 48.56 15.92 -25.69
N GLU A 403 47.40 16.33 -26.21
CA GLU A 403 47.30 17.14 -27.44
C GLU A 403 47.94 18.55 -27.38
N PRO A 404 47.94 19.28 -26.25
CA PRO A 404 48.58 20.60 -26.20
C PRO A 404 50.12 20.56 -26.27
N GLN A 405 50.75 19.46 -25.83
CA GLN A 405 52.21 19.31 -25.89
C GLN A 405 52.70 18.95 -27.31
N ALA A 406 51.90 18.20 -28.08
CA ALA A 406 52.18 17.91 -29.50
C ALA A 406 52.00 19.15 -30.40
N ALA A 407 51.04 20.02 -30.07
CA ALA A 407 50.83 21.29 -30.79
C ALA A 407 51.96 22.31 -30.53
N ALA A 408 52.55 22.30 -29.32
CA ALA A 408 53.72 23.13 -28.99
C ALA A 408 54.99 22.73 -29.76
N ALA A 409 55.16 21.43 -30.05
CA ALA A 409 56.28 20.92 -30.84
C ALA A 409 56.15 21.27 -32.35
N ALA A 410 54.93 21.22 -32.90
CA ALA A 410 54.67 21.57 -34.29
C ALA A 410 54.87 23.07 -34.59
N LYS A 411 54.59 23.94 -33.60
CA LYS A 411 54.74 25.39 -33.74
C LYS A 411 56.21 25.84 -33.74
N LYS A 412 57.07 25.15 -32.98
CA LYS A 412 58.52 25.42 -32.92
C LYS A 412 59.26 25.00 -34.21
N LEU A 413 58.73 24.00 -34.92
CA LEU A 413 59.26 23.55 -36.22
C LEU A 413 58.95 24.54 -37.35
N ALA A 414 57.79 25.21 -37.29
CA ALA A 414 57.38 26.23 -38.26
C ALA A 414 58.10 27.58 -38.03
N GLU A 415 58.44 27.92 -36.78
CA GLU A 415 59.23 29.12 -36.45
C GLU A 415 60.68 29.03 -36.98
N LEU A 416 61.28 27.83 -37.02
CA LEU A 416 62.64 27.65 -37.53
C LEU A 416 62.74 27.66 -39.07
N GLN A 417 61.62 27.53 -39.80
CA GLN A 417 61.61 27.44 -41.26
C GLN A 417 61.36 28.76 -41.98
N SER A 418 61.12 29.87 -41.25
CA SER A 418 60.76 31.16 -41.85
C SER A 418 61.78 32.29 -41.65
N GLN A 419 62.95 32.03 -41.04
CA GLN A 419 64.01 33.03 -40.92
C GLN A 419 65.32 32.59 -41.61
N ALA A 420 65.70 33.42 -42.59
CA ALA A 420 67.02 33.63 -43.20
C ALA A 420 67.45 32.78 -44.41
N ALA A 421 67.65 33.49 -45.51
CA ALA A 421 68.39 33.08 -46.69
C ALA A 421 69.91 33.26 -46.49
N ALA A 422 70.68 32.54 -47.32
CA ALA A 422 72.13 32.61 -47.58
C ALA A 422 73.06 31.88 -46.56
N PRO A 423 74.19 31.31 -47.03
CA PRO A 423 74.56 29.95 -46.66
C PRO A 423 75.85 29.81 -45.83
N ALA A 424 76.03 28.57 -45.37
CA ALA A 424 77.27 27.90 -44.93
C ALA A 424 77.73 28.11 -43.48
N GLU A 425 78.12 26.97 -42.90
CA GLU A 425 78.80 26.77 -41.62
C GLU A 425 77.99 27.01 -40.34
N LYS A 426 77.06 26.07 -40.06
CA LYS A 426 76.95 25.36 -38.76
C LYS A 426 75.93 24.21 -38.83
N LEU A 427 76.02 23.43 -39.90
CA LEU A 427 75.26 22.19 -40.13
C LEU A 427 75.60 21.07 -39.12
N ALA A 428 76.64 21.21 -38.31
CA ALA A 428 77.12 20.13 -37.43
C ALA A 428 76.59 20.15 -35.97
N ALA A 429 75.82 21.15 -35.55
CA ALA A 429 75.31 21.23 -34.16
C ALA A 429 73.81 20.91 -34.02
N ALA A 430 73.03 21.04 -35.10
CA ALA A 430 71.59 20.72 -35.11
C ALA A 430 71.29 19.25 -35.48
N GLU A 431 72.24 18.55 -36.13
CA GLU A 431 72.13 17.11 -36.42
C GLU A 431 72.33 16.23 -35.17
N ALA A 432 72.81 16.77 -34.05
CA ALA A 432 73.03 16.03 -32.81
C ALA A 432 71.75 15.85 -31.96
N GLU A 433 70.78 16.77 -31.99
CA GLU A 433 69.58 16.65 -31.15
C GLU A 433 68.40 15.92 -31.82
N LYS A 434 68.37 15.87 -33.16
CA LYS A 434 67.36 15.06 -33.88
C LYS A 434 67.59 13.55 -33.69
N LYS A 435 68.85 13.12 -33.59
CA LYS A 435 69.22 11.72 -33.32
C LYS A 435 68.77 11.23 -31.93
N ALA A 436 68.72 12.12 -30.93
CA ALA A 436 68.28 11.78 -29.57
C ALA A 436 66.74 11.66 -29.41
N ALA A 437 65.97 12.26 -30.32
CA ALA A 437 64.50 12.16 -30.32
C ALA A 437 64.00 10.93 -31.10
N ASP A 438 64.64 10.58 -32.22
CA ASP A 438 64.28 9.41 -33.02
C ASP A 438 64.62 8.07 -32.29
N GLU A 439 65.64 8.05 -31.43
CA GLU A 439 65.95 6.89 -30.57
C GLU A 439 64.93 6.67 -29.43
N ARG A 440 64.25 7.74 -28.95
CA ARG A 440 63.21 7.63 -27.90
C ARG A 440 61.86 7.15 -28.42
N LEU A 441 61.53 7.43 -29.69
CA LEU A 441 60.31 6.91 -30.33
C LEU A 441 60.47 5.44 -30.75
N ALA A 442 61.69 5.00 -31.06
CA ALA A 442 62.00 3.59 -31.31
C ALA A 442 61.92 2.72 -30.03
N ALA A 443 62.24 3.28 -28.85
CA ALA A 443 62.11 2.58 -27.57
C ALA A 443 60.64 2.35 -27.16
N ALA A 444 59.75 3.33 -27.41
CA ALA A 444 58.32 3.21 -27.06
C ALA A 444 57.55 2.20 -27.94
N LYS A 445 57.90 2.09 -29.23
CA LYS A 445 57.30 1.08 -30.13
C LYS A 445 57.74 -0.37 -29.82
N LYS A 446 58.90 -0.56 -29.18
CA LYS A 446 59.38 -1.88 -28.75
C LYS A 446 58.70 -2.39 -27.48
N GLN A 447 58.13 -1.52 -26.66
CA GLN A 447 57.43 -1.91 -25.42
C GLN A 447 55.93 -2.22 -25.64
N LEU A 448 55.32 -1.72 -26.72
CA LEU A 448 53.95 -2.09 -27.12
C LEU A 448 53.88 -3.46 -27.81
N ALA A 449 54.94 -3.86 -28.53
CA ALA A 449 55.00 -5.16 -29.20
C ALA A 449 55.16 -6.36 -28.24
N ALA A 450 55.59 -6.14 -26.99
CA ALA A 450 55.70 -7.20 -25.97
C ALA A 450 54.40 -7.44 -25.17
N THR A 451 53.41 -6.55 -25.27
CA THR A 451 52.14 -6.68 -24.53
C THR A 451 51.01 -7.25 -25.39
N THR A 452 51.23 -7.36 -26.71
CA THR A 452 50.26 -7.95 -27.66
C THR A 452 50.31 -9.49 -27.69
N ALA A 453 51.41 -10.12 -27.27
CA ALA A 453 51.56 -11.58 -27.29
C ALA A 453 50.95 -12.31 -26.07
N ALA A 454 50.62 -11.61 -24.99
CA ALA A 454 49.96 -12.20 -23.81
C ALA A 454 48.41 -12.19 -23.90
N SER A 455 47.83 -11.40 -24.81
CA SER A 455 46.37 -11.30 -24.97
C SER A 455 45.75 -12.37 -25.89
N GLN A 456 46.57 -13.09 -26.67
CA GLN A 456 46.09 -14.05 -27.67
C GLN A 456 45.86 -15.48 -27.11
N ALA A 457 46.49 -15.85 -25.98
CA ALA A 457 46.27 -17.17 -25.36
C ALA A 457 45.04 -17.23 -24.43
N ALA A 458 44.47 -16.08 -24.05
CA ALA A 458 43.27 -16.02 -23.21
C ALA A 458 41.96 -16.09 -24.03
N GLN A 459 42.03 -16.00 -25.36
CA GLN A 459 40.88 -15.93 -26.27
C GLN A 459 40.29 -17.29 -26.67
N GLU A 460 40.96 -18.41 -26.38
CA GLU A 460 40.49 -19.73 -26.86
C GLU A 460 39.62 -20.53 -25.90
N ALA A 461 39.53 -20.17 -24.62
CA ALA A 461 38.71 -20.89 -23.63
C ALA A 461 37.30 -20.31 -23.39
N ALA A 462 36.86 -19.31 -24.17
CA ALA A 462 35.62 -18.56 -23.90
C ALA A 462 34.51 -18.77 -24.97
N LYS A 463 34.54 -19.85 -25.75
CA LYS A 463 33.84 -19.88 -27.05
C LYS A 463 32.36 -20.30 -27.09
N GLU A 464 31.76 -20.92 -26.06
CA GLU A 464 30.39 -21.48 -26.23
C GLU A 464 29.24 -20.73 -25.54
N LEU A 465 29.50 -19.83 -24.59
CA LEU A 465 28.46 -18.96 -23.99
C LEU A 465 28.60 -17.47 -24.39
N ILE A 466 29.65 -17.11 -25.14
CA ILE A 466 29.77 -15.81 -25.82
C ILE A 466 28.83 -15.72 -27.03
N GLN A 467 28.46 -16.84 -27.67
CA GLN A 467 27.65 -16.81 -28.90
C GLN A 467 26.21 -16.31 -28.72
N LEU A 468 25.58 -16.50 -27.54
CA LEU A 468 24.19 -16.06 -27.31
C LEU A 468 24.08 -14.59 -26.86
N ASP A 469 25.03 -14.05 -26.08
CA ASP A 469 25.11 -12.61 -25.75
C ASP A 469 25.68 -11.79 -26.93
N ALA A 470 26.55 -12.39 -27.76
CA ALA A 470 27.00 -11.78 -29.01
C ALA A 470 25.87 -11.64 -30.03
N ALA A 471 24.91 -12.57 -30.11
CA ALA A 471 23.75 -12.45 -31.01
C ALA A 471 22.78 -11.32 -30.58
N SER A 472 22.56 -11.15 -29.27
CA SER A 472 21.72 -10.06 -28.74
C SER A 472 22.39 -8.69 -28.88
N LYS A 473 23.69 -8.59 -28.56
CA LYS A 473 24.46 -7.36 -28.76
C LYS A 473 24.74 -7.06 -30.24
N GLN A 474 24.92 -8.05 -31.11
CA GLN A 474 24.98 -7.83 -32.55
C GLN A 474 23.63 -7.37 -33.11
N ALA A 475 22.49 -7.89 -32.65
CA ALA A 475 21.19 -7.40 -33.11
C ALA A 475 20.95 -5.95 -32.64
N ALA A 476 21.25 -5.61 -31.39
CA ALA A 476 21.13 -4.25 -30.88
C ALA A 476 22.17 -3.28 -31.49
N ALA A 477 23.40 -3.73 -31.73
CA ALA A 477 24.43 -2.95 -32.43
C ALA A 477 24.12 -2.81 -33.93
N LEU A 478 23.57 -3.84 -34.60
CA LEU A 478 23.10 -3.74 -35.99
C LEU A 478 21.88 -2.82 -36.09
N ALA A 479 20.98 -2.82 -35.10
CA ALA A 479 19.87 -1.86 -35.00
C ALA A 479 20.42 -0.43 -34.86
N ALA A 480 21.37 -0.23 -33.93
CA ALA A 480 22.00 1.05 -33.68
C ALA A 480 22.84 1.51 -34.87
N ASP A 481 23.58 0.63 -35.55
CA ASP A 481 24.38 0.92 -36.74
C ASP A 481 23.51 1.14 -37.98
N LYS A 482 22.36 0.46 -38.11
CA LYS A 482 21.36 0.70 -39.18
C LYS A 482 20.62 2.01 -38.94
N ARG A 483 20.31 2.38 -37.69
CA ARG A 483 19.82 3.71 -37.31
C ARG A 483 20.89 4.77 -37.52
N LYS A 484 22.16 4.49 -37.18
CA LYS A 484 23.31 5.38 -37.46
C LYS A 484 23.59 5.51 -38.95
N ALA A 485 23.30 4.48 -39.77
CA ALA A 485 23.37 4.53 -41.23
C ALA A 485 22.16 5.26 -41.84
N ALA A 486 20.96 5.14 -41.26
CA ALA A 486 19.79 5.94 -41.63
C ALA A 486 19.98 7.42 -41.24
N ASP A 487 20.52 7.67 -40.04
CA ASP A 487 20.90 8.99 -39.53
C ASP A 487 22.11 9.56 -40.29
N ALA A 488 23.05 8.73 -40.76
CA ALA A 488 24.15 9.14 -41.63
C ALA A 488 23.66 9.41 -43.07
N ALA A 489 22.69 8.66 -43.60
CA ALA A 489 22.05 8.94 -44.88
C ALA A 489 21.22 10.23 -44.81
N LYS A 490 20.50 10.44 -43.70
CA LYS A 490 19.83 11.70 -43.37
C LYS A 490 20.83 12.84 -43.19
N ALA A 491 21.96 12.60 -42.53
CA ALA A 491 23.07 13.54 -42.37
C ALA A 491 23.92 13.71 -43.65
N ALA A 492 23.74 12.88 -44.68
CA ALA A 492 24.32 13.03 -46.02
C ALA A 492 23.35 13.76 -46.97
N LEU A 493 22.04 13.59 -46.78
CA LEU A 493 20.99 14.38 -47.44
C LEU A 493 20.97 15.82 -46.92
N ALA A 494 21.11 15.99 -45.60
CA ALA A 494 21.12 17.27 -44.90
C ALA A 494 22.14 18.28 -45.48
N PRO A 495 23.42 17.96 -45.75
CA PRO A 495 24.37 18.91 -46.33
C PRO A 495 24.10 19.20 -47.80
N VAL A 496 23.43 18.33 -48.57
CA VAL A 496 23.04 18.63 -49.96
C VAL A 496 21.83 19.58 -49.99
N GLN A 497 20.85 19.36 -49.11
CA GLN A 497 19.72 20.26 -48.87
C GLN A 497 20.18 21.60 -48.27
N GLN A 498 21.13 21.55 -47.34
CA GLN A 498 21.76 22.72 -46.74
C GLN A 498 22.72 23.41 -47.71
N LYS A 499 23.36 22.72 -48.67
CA LYS A 499 24.12 23.35 -49.77
C LYS A 499 23.19 24.07 -50.75
N LEU A 500 22.00 23.53 -51.00
CA LEU A 500 20.99 24.20 -51.82
C LEU A 500 20.46 25.46 -51.13
N GLU A 501 20.17 25.38 -49.83
CA GLU A 501 19.81 26.54 -49.00
C GLU A 501 20.98 27.52 -48.83
N GLN A 502 22.21 27.04 -48.64
CA GLN A 502 23.43 27.85 -48.50
C GLN A 502 23.77 28.55 -49.81
N ALA A 503 23.63 27.92 -50.98
CA ALA A 503 23.86 28.57 -52.27
C ALA A 503 22.81 29.68 -52.51
N ALA A 504 21.55 29.45 -52.12
CA ALA A 504 20.50 30.49 -52.16
C ALA A 504 20.77 31.62 -51.14
N THR A 505 21.34 31.27 -49.98
CA THR A 505 21.72 32.22 -48.92
C THR A 505 22.98 33.00 -49.28
N GLN A 506 23.97 32.40 -49.97
CA GLN A 506 25.23 33.02 -50.37
C GLN A 506 25.03 34.06 -51.49
N ALA A 507 24.11 33.81 -52.42
CA ALA A 507 23.72 34.80 -53.44
C ALA A 507 23.11 36.07 -52.81
N ASN A 508 22.33 35.91 -51.74
CA ASN A 508 21.76 37.02 -50.95
C ASN A 508 22.78 37.66 -49.98
N ALA A 509 23.65 36.87 -49.36
CA ALA A 509 24.66 37.33 -48.42
C ALA A 509 25.76 38.18 -49.11
N ALA A 510 26.12 37.87 -50.36
CA ALA A 510 27.05 38.67 -51.16
C ALA A 510 26.56 40.11 -51.42
N ALA A 511 25.23 40.32 -51.46
CA ALA A 511 24.65 41.66 -51.58
C ALA A 511 24.70 42.46 -50.25
N GLN A 512 24.64 41.77 -49.11
CA GLN A 512 24.73 42.37 -47.76
C GLN A 512 26.17 42.58 -47.27
N SER A 513 27.13 41.79 -47.76
CA SER A 513 28.54 41.89 -47.34
C SER A 513 29.22 43.18 -47.80
N VAL A 514 28.83 43.72 -48.95
CA VAL A 514 29.38 44.99 -49.49
C VAL A 514 29.01 46.17 -48.58
N THR A 515 27.76 46.21 -48.10
CA THR A 515 27.24 47.26 -47.21
C THR A 515 27.83 47.19 -45.79
N THR A 516 28.16 45.99 -45.33
CA THR A 516 28.68 45.77 -43.96
C THR A 516 30.17 46.12 -43.83
N ALA A 517 30.95 45.96 -44.90
CA ALA A 517 32.39 46.21 -44.89
C ALA A 517 32.75 47.71 -44.79
N GLU A 518 31.91 48.62 -45.31
CA GLU A 518 32.10 50.07 -45.18
C GLU A 518 31.94 50.58 -43.74
N ALA A 519 31.06 49.95 -42.95
CA ALA A 519 30.79 50.34 -41.57
C ALA A 519 31.93 49.95 -40.61
N ARG A 520 32.65 48.84 -40.89
CA ARG A 520 33.73 48.33 -40.01
C ARG A 520 35.01 49.15 -40.03
N LYS A 521 35.36 49.77 -41.17
CA LYS A 521 36.53 50.66 -41.29
C LYS A 521 36.43 51.85 -40.33
N LYS A 522 35.25 52.46 -40.26
CA LYS A 522 34.96 53.66 -39.47
C LYS A 522 35.06 53.43 -37.95
N ALA A 523 34.92 52.18 -37.50
CA ALA A 523 34.94 51.82 -36.09
C ALA A 523 36.36 51.58 -35.53
N ALA A 524 37.27 51.04 -36.36
CA ALA A 524 38.64 50.74 -35.96
C ALA A 524 39.51 52.00 -35.75
N GLU A 525 39.31 53.03 -36.56
CA GLU A 525 40.01 54.32 -36.48
C GLU A 525 39.72 55.05 -35.15
N LYS A 526 38.51 54.87 -34.61
CA LYS A 526 38.05 55.52 -33.39
C LYS A 526 38.63 54.91 -32.11
N ALA A 527 38.85 53.60 -32.08
CA ALA A 527 39.31 52.88 -30.88
C ALA A 527 40.79 53.16 -30.52
N LEU A 528 41.61 53.49 -31.52
CA LEU A 528 43.03 53.79 -31.33
C LEU A 528 43.26 55.17 -30.69
N GLU A 529 42.43 56.14 -31.05
CA GLU A 529 42.44 57.51 -30.54
C GLU A 529 42.13 57.58 -29.03
N ASP A 530 41.25 56.71 -28.55
CA ASP A 530 40.77 56.70 -27.17
C ASP A 530 41.78 56.06 -26.18
N LEU A 531 42.64 55.15 -26.64
CA LEU A 531 43.65 54.50 -25.79
C LEU A 531 44.83 55.43 -25.47
N LYS A 532 45.25 56.27 -26.44
CA LYS A 532 46.29 57.30 -26.26
C LYS A 532 45.90 58.34 -25.20
N LYS A 533 44.63 58.73 -25.17
CA LYS A 533 44.09 59.73 -24.24
C LYS A 533 44.07 59.25 -22.78
N ARG A 534 43.90 57.95 -22.54
CA ARG A 534 43.78 57.38 -21.18
C ARG A 534 45.11 57.28 -20.42
N ILE A 535 46.22 57.04 -21.11
CA ILE A 535 47.55 56.95 -20.49
C ILE A 535 48.07 58.34 -20.09
N ALA A 536 47.77 59.37 -20.89
CA ALA A 536 48.13 60.76 -20.58
C ALA A 536 47.32 61.32 -19.39
N ALA A 537 46.03 60.97 -19.28
CA ALA A 537 45.15 61.43 -18.21
C ALA A 537 45.53 60.87 -16.81
N ALA A 538 46.01 59.63 -16.73
CA ALA A 538 46.36 58.98 -15.46
C ALA A 538 47.57 59.64 -14.75
N LYS A 539 48.49 60.28 -15.49
CA LYS A 539 49.64 61.00 -14.91
C LYS A 539 49.28 62.37 -14.32
N GLN A 540 48.09 62.91 -14.64
CA GLN A 540 47.64 64.23 -14.17
C GLN A 540 46.59 64.19 -13.06
N SER A 541 45.89 63.07 -12.83
CA SER A 541 44.69 63.08 -11.97
C SER A 541 44.89 62.75 -10.48
N HIS A 542 46.04 62.20 -10.07
CA HIS A 542 46.22 61.70 -8.69
C HIS A 542 45.95 62.75 -7.60
N VAL A 543 46.40 64.00 -7.79
CA VAL A 543 46.22 65.07 -6.79
C VAL A 543 44.81 65.70 -6.89
N ALA A 544 44.19 65.68 -8.06
CA ALA A 544 42.85 66.25 -8.29
C ALA A 544 41.70 65.30 -7.89
N ASP A 545 41.94 63.98 -7.92
CA ASP A 545 40.93 62.98 -7.53
C ASP A 545 40.68 62.96 -6.00
N ASP A 546 41.65 63.44 -5.19
CA ASP A 546 41.52 63.53 -3.72
C ASP A 546 40.68 64.75 -3.30
N GLU A 547 40.90 65.93 -3.91
CA GLU A 547 40.05 67.13 -3.70
C GLU A 547 38.61 66.95 -4.24
N ALA A 548 38.42 66.12 -5.27
CA ALA A 548 37.11 65.78 -5.81
C ALA A 548 36.28 64.87 -4.88
N ALA A 549 36.91 64.15 -3.96
CA ALA A 549 36.20 63.31 -2.99
C ALA A 549 35.44 64.16 -1.96
N ASP A 550 36.04 65.24 -1.47
CA ASP A 550 35.43 66.15 -0.49
C ASP A 550 34.25 66.95 -1.06
N GLN A 551 34.32 67.32 -2.35
CA GLN A 551 33.21 68.00 -3.04
C GLN A 551 32.03 67.06 -3.33
N ALA A 552 32.28 65.76 -3.55
CA ALA A 552 31.23 64.77 -3.78
C ALA A 552 30.33 64.53 -2.55
N GLU A 553 30.87 64.73 -1.34
CA GLU A 553 30.13 64.56 -0.08
C GLU A 553 29.14 65.71 0.19
N ALA A 554 29.47 66.94 -0.23
CA ALA A 554 28.56 68.09 -0.17
C ALA A 554 27.32 67.94 -1.08
N VAL A 555 27.42 67.15 -2.16
CA VAL A 555 26.31 66.88 -3.11
C VAL A 555 25.34 65.80 -2.60
N ALA A 556 25.79 64.92 -1.69
CA ALA A 556 24.95 63.84 -1.16
C ALA A 556 23.80 64.36 -0.26
N ALA A 557 23.98 65.50 0.40
CA ALA A 557 23.00 66.09 1.33
C ALA A 557 21.66 66.50 0.67
N PRO A 558 21.62 67.27 -0.45
CA PRO A 558 20.36 67.59 -1.12
C PRO A 558 19.69 66.39 -1.84
N LEU A 559 20.46 65.38 -2.27
CA LEU A 559 19.91 64.16 -2.87
C LEU A 559 19.13 63.31 -1.85
N LYS A 560 19.52 63.36 -0.57
CA LYS A 560 18.80 62.70 0.53
C LYS A 560 17.38 63.26 0.73
N GLU A 561 17.20 64.58 0.57
CA GLU A 561 15.88 65.21 0.65
C GLU A 561 14.98 64.84 -0.55
N LYS A 562 15.59 64.76 -1.74
CA LYS A 562 14.91 64.35 -2.99
C LYS A 562 14.44 62.89 -2.93
N ALA A 563 15.26 62.01 -2.35
CA ALA A 563 14.88 60.62 -2.06
C ALA A 563 13.69 60.53 -1.08
N GLY A 564 13.64 61.39 -0.05
CA GLY A 564 12.51 61.49 0.87
C GLY A 564 11.19 61.85 0.19
N LYS A 565 11.21 62.82 -0.74
CA LYS A 565 10.03 63.21 -1.54
C LYS A 565 9.60 62.09 -2.50
N ALA A 566 10.54 61.36 -3.10
CA ALA A 566 10.24 60.20 -3.95
C ALA A 566 9.58 59.05 -3.16
N ARG A 567 9.98 58.82 -1.90
CA ARG A 567 9.34 57.83 -1.02
C ARG A 567 7.88 58.15 -0.75
N ALA A 568 7.57 59.42 -0.45
CA ALA A 568 6.20 59.87 -0.21
C ALA A 568 5.31 59.73 -1.46
N ALA A 569 5.82 60.10 -2.64
CA ALA A 569 5.11 59.96 -3.91
C ALA A 569 4.88 58.48 -4.29
N TYR A 570 5.87 57.62 -4.04
CA TYR A 570 5.74 56.17 -4.21
C TYR A 570 4.66 55.59 -3.29
N ALA A 571 4.65 55.95 -2.00
CA ALA A 571 3.65 55.46 -1.05
C ALA A 571 2.22 55.91 -1.42
N ALA A 572 2.05 57.15 -1.87
CA ALA A 572 0.76 57.64 -2.35
C ALA A 572 0.27 56.90 -3.61
N ALA A 573 1.18 56.59 -4.55
CA ALA A 573 0.85 55.82 -5.74
C ALA A 573 0.51 54.35 -5.44
N VAL A 574 1.19 53.73 -4.47
CA VAL A 574 0.86 52.38 -3.99
C VAL A 574 -0.55 52.36 -3.41
N LYS A 575 -0.88 53.31 -2.53
CA LYS A 575 -2.22 53.43 -1.95
C LYS A 575 -3.30 53.62 -3.04
N ALA A 576 -3.05 54.47 -4.03
CA ALA A 576 -3.97 54.67 -5.15
C ALA A 576 -4.12 53.41 -6.03
N ALA A 577 -3.08 52.58 -6.16
CA ALA A 577 -3.16 51.29 -6.85
C ALA A 577 -3.94 50.26 -6.03
N GLU A 578 -3.78 50.23 -4.71
CA GLU A 578 -4.55 49.39 -3.80
C GLU A 578 -6.05 49.74 -3.80
N ASP A 579 -6.39 51.03 -3.76
CA ASP A 579 -7.78 51.51 -3.86
C ASP A 579 -8.41 51.11 -5.20
N LYS A 580 -7.66 51.22 -6.31
CA LYS A 580 -8.11 50.77 -7.63
C LYS A 580 -8.22 49.25 -7.74
N ARG A 581 -7.35 48.51 -7.06
CA ARG A 581 -7.45 47.04 -6.94
C ARG A 581 -8.65 46.63 -6.10
N ALA A 582 -9.00 47.37 -5.06
CA ALA A 582 -10.22 47.17 -4.29
C ALA A 582 -11.47 47.40 -5.16
N LEU A 583 -11.48 48.45 -5.99
CA LEU A 583 -12.53 48.68 -7.00
C LEU A 583 -12.56 47.58 -8.07
N ALA A 584 -11.41 47.10 -8.56
CA ALA A 584 -11.33 45.98 -9.48
C ALA A 584 -11.84 44.68 -8.85
N ASN A 585 -11.59 44.46 -7.57
CA ASN A 585 -12.13 43.32 -6.82
C ASN A 585 -13.64 43.45 -6.55
N GLN A 586 -14.15 44.66 -6.33
CA GLN A 586 -15.59 44.91 -6.27
C GLN A 586 -16.26 44.69 -7.63
N ALA A 587 -15.66 45.18 -8.72
CA ALA A 587 -16.12 44.94 -10.09
C ALA A 587 -16.00 43.46 -10.49
N LYS A 588 -14.97 42.76 -9.98
CA LYS A 588 -14.80 41.30 -10.11
C LYS A 588 -15.88 40.56 -9.33
N ALA A 589 -16.20 41.01 -8.12
CA ALA A 589 -17.26 40.45 -7.31
C ALA A 589 -18.63 40.67 -7.96
N GLU A 590 -18.88 41.84 -8.56
CA GLU A 590 -20.10 42.13 -9.32
C GLU A 590 -20.15 41.35 -10.65
N LEU A 591 -19.04 41.26 -11.38
CA LEU A 591 -18.90 40.39 -12.55
C LEU A 591 -19.10 38.92 -12.15
N TYR A 592 -18.57 38.49 -11.01
CA TYR A 592 -18.70 37.11 -10.54
C TYR A 592 -20.09 36.85 -9.98
N ARG A 593 -20.77 37.85 -9.43
CA ARG A 593 -22.19 37.81 -9.05
C ARG A 593 -23.07 37.72 -10.31
N LEU A 594 -22.76 38.47 -11.35
CA LEU A 594 -23.43 38.44 -12.66
C LEU A 594 -23.07 37.16 -13.45
N LEU A 595 -21.86 36.64 -13.37
CA LEU A 595 -21.44 35.35 -13.93
C LEU A 595 -21.93 34.17 -13.09
N ALA A 596 -22.17 34.34 -11.79
CA ALA A 596 -22.87 33.37 -10.95
C ALA A 596 -24.36 33.39 -11.27
N ALA A 597 -24.93 34.56 -11.59
CA ALA A 597 -26.28 34.69 -12.12
C ALA A 597 -26.40 34.19 -13.57
N ARG A 598 -25.32 34.26 -14.37
CA ARG A 598 -25.22 33.79 -15.77
C ARG A 598 -24.58 32.41 -15.91
N ARG A 599 -24.17 31.78 -14.81
CA ARG A 599 -23.86 30.36 -14.86
C ARG A 599 -25.20 29.75 -15.18
N VAL A 600 -25.33 29.20 -16.39
CA VAL A 600 -26.11 27.98 -16.56
C VAL A 600 -25.75 27.18 -15.32
N ALA A 601 -26.73 26.95 -14.44
CA ALA A 601 -26.51 26.11 -13.29
C ALA A 601 -25.74 24.92 -13.86
N SER A 602 -24.47 24.77 -13.45
CA SER A 602 -23.79 23.52 -13.75
C SER A 602 -24.80 22.49 -13.28
N VAL A 603 -25.09 21.49 -14.11
CA VAL A 603 -26.02 20.42 -13.70
C VAL A 603 -25.64 19.89 -12.30
N MET A 604 -24.37 20.09 -11.92
CA MET A 604 -23.77 19.76 -10.64
C MET A 604 -23.89 20.82 -9.52
N ASP A 605 -24.06 22.11 -9.82
CA ASP A 605 -23.91 23.21 -8.85
C ASP A 605 -25.15 24.09 -8.73
N ARG A 606 -25.41 24.63 -7.53
CA ARG A 606 -26.34 25.75 -7.34
C ARG A 606 -25.56 27.07 -7.36
N PRO A 607 -26.14 28.14 -7.93
CA PRO A 607 -25.52 29.46 -7.91
C PRO A 607 -25.60 30.14 -6.53
N ASP A 608 -26.49 29.66 -5.65
CA ASP A 608 -26.68 30.18 -4.30
C ASP A 608 -25.37 30.12 -3.48
N PRO A 609 -24.94 31.22 -2.83
CA PRO A 609 -23.78 31.17 -1.96
C PRO A 609 -24.09 30.30 -0.73
N PRO A 610 -23.20 29.37 -0.36
CA PRO A 610 -23.39 28.53 0.81
C PRO A 610 -23.45 29.37 2.08
N LYS A 611 -24.34 29.02 3.01
CA LYS A 611 -24.51 29.67 4.32
C LYS A 611 -24.42 28.61 5.42
N PRO A 612 -23.76 28.89 6.56
CA PRO A 612 -23.75 27.94 7.67
C PRO A 612 -25.17 27.65 8.17
N ALA A 613 -25.53 26.37 8.25
CA ALA A 613 -26.83 25.92 8.77
C ALA A 613 -26.73 25.36 10.21
N GLY A 614 -25.52 24.99 10.64
CA GLY A 614 -25.25 24.51 12.00
C GLY A 614 -23.78 24.61 12.37
N ARG A 615 -23.44 24.10 13.56
CA ARG A 615 -22.11 24.28 14.15
C ARG A 615 -20.96 23.65 13.34
N ILE A 616 -21.20 22.51 12.67
CA ILE A 616 -20.22 21.92 11.72
C ILE A 616 -19.82 22.96 10.67
N ASP A 617 -20.82 23.63 10.09
CA ASP A 617 -20.59 24.59 9.02
C ASP A 617 -19.90 25.84 9.55
N GLU A 618 -20.24 26.33 10.73
CA GLU A 618 -19.54 27.47 11.34
C GLU A 618 -18.03 27.22 11.46
N ILE A 619 -17.66 26.03 11.94
CA ILE A 619 -16.26 25.63 12.13
C ILE A 619 -15.55 25.49 10.78
N VAL A 620 -16.17 24.79 9.82
CA VAL A 620 -15.58 24.59 8.49
C VAL A 620 -15.46 25.92 7.73
N PHE A 621 -16.49 26.76 7.75
CA PHE A 621 -16.48 28.05 7.06
C PHE A 621 -15.45 29.00 7.68
N ALA A 622 -15.29 29.01 9.01
CA ALA A 622 -14.24 29.80 9.65
C ALA A 622 -12.86 29.42 9.11
N LYS A 623 -12.60 28.11 8.96
CA LYS A 623 -11.35 27.60 8.39
C LYS A 623 -11.18 27.95 6.91
N LEU A 624 -12.22 27.76 6.09
CA LEU A 624 -12.18 28.10 4.66
C LEU A 624 -12.02 29.61 4.42
N LYS A 625 -12.66 30.44 5.26
CA LYS A 625 -12.51 31.91 5.23
C LYS A 625 -11.06 32.32 5.53
N ALA A 626 -10.41 31.70 6.52
CA ALA A 626 -9.01 31.96 6.82
C ALA A 626 -8.06 31.56 5.66
N LEU A 627 -8.45 30.57 4.85
CA LEU A 627 -7.71 30.15 3.65
C LEU A 627 -8.07 30.97 2.39
N GLY A 628 -9.02 31.91 2.47
CA GLY A 628 -9.48 32.68 1.32
C GLY A 628 -10.28 31.86 0.30
N ILE A 629 -10.88 30.75 0.71
CA ILE A 629 -11.59 29.82 -0.17
C ILE A 629 -13.11 30.03 -0.03
N GLN A 630 -13.80 30.18 -1.16
CA GLN A 630 -15.26 30.21 -1.20
C GLN A 630 -15.80 28.89 -1.78
N PRO A 631 -16.52 28.09 -0.97
CA PRO A 631 -17.15 26.86 -1.46
C PRO A 631 -18.39 27.18 -2.32
N VAL A 632 -18.89 26.17 -3.03
CA VAL A 632 -20.12 26.24 -3.83
C VAL A 632 -21.02 25.07 -3.46
N LEU A 633 -22.34 25.27 -3.49
CA LEU A 633 -23.32 24.21 -3.23
C LEU A 633 -23.53 23.29 -4.44
N CYS A 634 -23.82 22.03 -4.17
CA CYS A 634 -24.27 21.08 -5.18
C CYS A 634 -25.75 21.31 -5.54
N SER A 635 -26.14 20.95 -6.78
CA SER A 635 -27.52 20.94 -7.26
C SER A 635 -28.38 19.95 -6.47
N ASP A 636 -29.71 20.10 -6.55
CA ASP A 636 -30.63 19.15 -5.91
C ASP A 636 -30.54 17.76 -6.54
N ALA A 637 -30.26 17.69 -7.83
CA ALA A 637 -29.97 16.44 -8.54
C ALA A 637 -28.72 15.73 -8.00
N VAL A 638 -27.64 16.48 -7.76
CA VAL A 638 -26.44 15.93 -7.13
C VAL A 638 -26.74 15.50 -5.70
N PHE A 639 -27.41 16.34 -4.91
CA PHE A 639 -27.73 16.04 -3.53
C PHE A 639 -28.57 14.77 -3.37
N VAL A 640 -29.65 14.61 -4.14
CA VAL A 640 -30.52 13.42 -4.03
C VAL A 640 -29.76 12.16 -4.38
N ARG A 641 -28.98 12.17 -5.47
CA ARG A 641 -28.16 11.01 -5.85
C ARG A 641 -27.14 10.68 -4.75
N ARG A 642 -26.39 11.68 -4.30
CA ARG A 642 -25.34 11.53 -3.28
C ARG A 642 -25.90 10.99 -1.97
N ALA A 643 -26.99 11.59 -1.46
CA ALA A 643 -27.62 11.16 -0.22
C ALA A 643 -28.15 9.72 -0.30
N TYR A 644 -28.77 9.33 -1.42
CA TYR A 644 -29.22 7.95 -1.61
C TYR A 644 -28.04 6.95 -1.63
N LEU A 645 -26.94 7.30 -2.31
CA LEU A 645 -25.75 6.44 -2.39
C LEU A 645 -25.03 6.34 -1.03
N ASP A 646 -24.82 7.44 -0.31
CA ASP A 646 -24.07 7.45 0.95
C ASP A 646 -24.89 6.96 2.15
N VAL A 647 -26.21 7.15 2.14
CA VAL A 647 -27.07 6.71 3.25
C VAL A 647 -27.55 5.28 3.04
N THR A 648 -27.90 4.90 1.81
CA THR A 648 -28.58 3.62 1.53
C THR A 648 -27.86 2.69 0.54
N GLY A 649 -26.78 3.14 -0.11
CA GLY A 649 -26.08 2.35 -1.12
C GLY A 649 -26.95 2.02 -2.34
N LYS A 650 -27.94 2.85 -2.67
CA LYS A 650 -28.87 2.63 -3.80
C LYS A 650 -29.10 3.92 -4.58
N LEU A 651 -29.61 3.81 -5.80
CA LEU A 651 -30.13 4.96 -6.53
C LEU A 651 -31.59 5.26 -6.16
N PRO A 652 -31.99 6.55 -6.14
CA PRO A 652 -33.41 6.89 -6.13
C PRO A 652 -34.10 6.30 -7.37
N THR A 653 -35.39 6.00 -7.27
CA THR A 653 -36.21 5.80 -8.47
C THR A 653 -36.29 7.10 -9.28
N ALA A 654 -36.64 6.99 -10.57
CA ALA A 654 -36.85 8.15 -11.42
C ALA A 654 -37.90 9.12 -10.84
N GLU A 655 -38.97 8.57 -10.24
CA GLU A 655 -40.04 9.36 -9.63
C GLU A 655 -39.59 10.05 -8.34
N GLU A 656 -38.85 9.36 -7.47
CA GLU A 656 -38.28 9.96 -6.26
C GLU A 656 -37.30 11.10 -6.60
N ALA A 657 -36.42 10.89 -7.58
CA ALA A 657 -35.49 11.91 -8.04
C ALA A 657 -36.23 13.12 -8.62
N LYS A 658 -37.21 12.87 -9.51
CA LYS A 658 -38.01 13.94 -10.14
C LYS A 658 -38.79 14.74 -9.11
N THR A 659 -39.51 14.06 -8.21
CA THR A 659 -40.28 14.69 -7.14
C THR A 659 -39.38 15.55 -6.28
N PHE A 660 -38.23 15.04 -5.86
CA PHE A 660 -37.29 15.80 -5.03
C PHE A 660 -36.71 17.03 -5.74
N ILE A 661 -36.36 16.89 -7.02
CA ILE A 661 -35.82 18.01 -7.81
C ILE A 661 -36.88 19.11 -7.98
N GLN A 662 -38.14 18.73 -8.18
CA GLN A 662 -39.26 19.65 -8.41
C GLN A 662 -39.87 20.22 -7.13
N ASP A 663 -39.60 19.61 -5.97
CA ASP A 663 -40.08 20.10 -4.69
C ASP A 663 -39.47 21.48 -4.35
N ALA A 664 -40.33 22.43 -4.00
CA ALA A 664 -39.94 23.80 -3.65
C ALA A 664 -39.64 23.97 -2.15
N ASP A 665 -39.89 22.96 -1.30
CA ASP A 665 -39.62 23.05 0.12
C ASP A 665 -38.12 23.24 0.40
N THR A 666 -37.81 24.30 1.15
CA THR A 666 -36.44 24.61 1.59
C THR A 666 -35.87 23.56 2.54
N ASN A 667 -36.72 22.78 3.22
CA ASN A 667 -36.31 21.72 4.16
C ASN A 667 -36.26 20.33 3.52
N LYS A 668 -36.56 20.19 2.21
CA LYS A 668 -36.60 18.89 1.53
C LYS A 668 -35.34 18.05 1.71
N ARG A 669 -34.16 18.69 1.77
CA ARG A 669 -32.86 18.01 1.97
C ARG A 669 -32.77 17.33 3.34
N VAL A 670 -33.23 18.00 4.39
CA VAL A 670 -33.28 17.46 5.76
C VAL A 670 -34.32 16.34 5.84
N ALA A 671 -35.53 16.58 5.31
CA ALA A 671 -36.59 15.58 5.28
C ALA A 671 -36.19 14.32 4.50
N LEU A 672 -35.43 14.47 3.41
CA LEU A 672 -34.87 13.36 2.67
C LEU A 672 -33.92 12.52 3.53
N VAL A 673 -32.95 13.15 4.20
CA VAL A 673 -32.00 12.44 5.06
C VAL A 673 -32.71 11.70 6.19
N ASP A 674 -33.65 12.36 6.86
CA ASP A 674 -34.45 11.76 7.95
C ASP A 674 -35.22 10.52 7.43
N ARG A 675 -35.84 10.61 6.25
CA ARG A 675 -36.52 9.48 5.63
C ARG A 675 -35.55 8.34 5.27
N LEU A 676 -34.37 8.65 4.72
CA LEU A 676 -33.40 7.63 4.29
C LEU A 676 -32.79 6.86 5.47
N LEU A 677 -32.54 7.52 6.61
CA LEU A 677 -32.00 6.89 7.81
C LEU A 677 -32.96 5.87 8.45
N GLU A 678 -34.26 6.01 8.20
CA GLU A 678 -35.30 5.07 8.64
C GLU A 678 -35.57 3.92 7.66
N GLN A 679 -34.94 3.91 6.48
CA GLN A 679 -35.14 2.83 5.53
C GLN A 679 -34.34 1.58 5.92
N PRO A 680 -34.89 0.35 5.69
CA PRO A 680 -34.14 -0.88 5.86
C PRO A 680 -32.85 -0.94 5.02
N THR A 681 -32.82 -0.25 3.88
CA THR A 681 -31.67 -0.17 2.98
C THR A 681 -30.48 0.58 3.59
N HIS A 682 -30.73 1.54 4.49
CA HIS A 682 -29.67 2.13 5.31
C HIS A 682 -29.03 1.07 6.22
N VAL A 683 -29.82 0.16 6.78
CA VAL A 683 -29.28 -0.92 7.63
C VAL A 683 -28.38 -1.85 6.82
N ASP A 684 -28.80 -2.28 5.63
CA ASP A 684 -28.01 -3.16 4.76
C ASP A 684 -26.65 -2.52 4.40
N TYR A 685 -26.66 -1.27 3.93
CA TYR A 685 -25.44 -0.59 3.49
C TYR A 685 -24.46 -0.35 4.64
N TRP A 686 -24.95 0.05 5.82
CA TRP A 686 -24.08 0.29 6.97
C TRP A 686 -23.64 -1.01 7.64
N ALA A 687 -24.43 -2.09 7.57
CA ALA A 687 -23.99 -3.42 7.97
C ALA A 687 -22.85 -3.92 7.09
N MET A 688 -22.88 -3.64 5.77
CA MET A 688 -21.76 -3.92 4.87
C MET A 688 -20.48 -3.18 5.29
N LYS A 689 -20.57 -1.88 5.58
CA LYS A 689 -19.42 -1.07 6.05
C LYS A 689 -18.82 -1.62 7.33
N TRP A 690 -19.66 -1.96 8.31
CA TRP A 690 -19.22 -2.61 9.54
C TRP A 690 -18.64 -4.00 9.32
N SER A 691 -19.18 -4.77 8.36
CA SER A 691 -18.68 -6.10 8.05
C SER A 691 -17.23 -6.08 7.54
N ASP A 692 -16.83 -5.01 6.85
CA ASP A 692 -15.46 -4.81 6.40
C ASP A 692 -14.51 -4.63 7.60
N VAL A 693 -14.84 -3.70 8.52
CA VAL A 693 -14.05 -3.43 9.74
C VAL A 693 -13.99 -4.66 10.65
N LEU A 694 -15.10 -5.40 10.76
CA LEU A 694 -15.24 -6.53 11.67
C LEU A 694 -14.82 -7.87 11.07
N ARG A 695 -14.33 -7.88 9.81
CA ARG A 695 -13.82 -9.07 9.11
C ARG A 695 -14.84 -10.21 9.02
N ILE A 696 -16.08 -9.90 8.63
CA ILE A 696 -17.12 -10.94 8.51
C ILE A 696 -16.89 -11.77 7.23
N LYS A 697 -16.17 -12.89 7.39
CA LYS A 697 -15.77 -13.80 6.30
C LYS A 697 -15.72 -15.26 6.74
N ALA A 698 -16.33 -16.16 5.96
CA ALA A 698 -16.36 -17.59 6.27
C ALA A 698 -15.04 -18.34 5.94
N GLU A 699 -14.30 -17.92 4.92
CA GLU A 699 -13.11 -18.61 4.40
C GLU A 699 -11.77 -18.05 4.95
N PHE A 700 -10.67 -18.71 4.59
CA PHE A 700 -9.31 -18.21 4.80
C PHE A 700 -9.15 -16.75 4.30
N PRO A 701 -8.46 -15.88 5.05
CA PRO A 701 -7.68 -16.18 6.25
C PRO A 701 -8.47 -16.12 7.58
N VAL A 702 -9.69 -15.58 7.58
CA VAL A 702 -10.51 -15.36 8.80
C VAL A 702 -11.13 -16.66 9.35
N LYS A 703 -11.66 -17.53 8.47
CA LYS A 703 -12.20 -18.86 8.80
C LYS A 703 -13.36 -18.87 9.82
N LEU A 704 -14.31 -17.93 9.77
CA LEU A 704 -15.48 -17.97 10.68
C LEU A 704 -16.38 -19.18 10.47
N TRP A 705 -16.40 -19.73 9.25
CA TRP A 705 -17.44 -20.64 8.76
C TRP A 705 -18.82 -19.97 8.60
N PRO A 706 -19.69 -20.50 7.70
CA PRO A 706 -20.90 -19.81 7.26
C PRO A 706 -21.88 -19.51 8.40
N ASN A 707 -22.09 -20.46 9.32
CA ASN A 707 -23.00 -20.27 10.45
C ASN A 707 -22.55 -19.13 11.37
N ALA A 708 -21.26 -19.06 11.68
CA ALA A 708 -20.71 -18.01 12.55
C ALA A 708 -20.66 -16.65 11.82
N ALA A 709 -20.29 -16.63 10.53
CA ALA A 709 -20.34 -15.42 9.72
C ALA A 709 -21.76 -14.85 9.62
N GLN A 710 -22.77 -15.70 9.43
CA GLN A 710 -24.18 -15.29 9.41
C GLN A 710 -24.66 -14.80 10.78
N ALA A 711 -24.34 -15.52 11.88
CA ALA A 711 -24.69 -15.09 13.22
C ALA A 711 -24.07 -13.72 13.56
N TYR A 712 -22.83 -13.51 13.15
CA TYR A 712 -22.13 -12.25 13.35
C TYR A 712 -22.75 -11.11 12.55
N TYR A 713 -22.97 -11.32 11.24
CA TYR A 713 -23.63 -10.34 10.38
C TYR A 713 -25.02 -9.97 10.89
N ARG A 714 -25.84 -10.96 11.29
CA ARG A 714 -27.18 -10.72 11.83
C ARG A 714 -27.16 -9.83 13.07
N TRP A 715 -26.20 -10.04 13.98
CA TRP A 715 -26.06 -9.18 15.16
C TRP A 715 -25.64 -7.75 14.79
N VAL A 716 -24.72 -7.58 13.84
CA VAL A 716 -24.32 -6.25 13.34
C VAL A 716 -25.52 -5.54 12.70
N TRP A 717 -26.21 -6.22 11.79
CA TRP A 717 -27.40 -5.72 11.12
C TRP A 717 -28.49 -5.33 12.13
N GLN A 718 -28.77 -6.19 13.11
CA GLN A 718 -29.77 -5.92 14.15
C GLN A 718 -29.37 -4.73 15.02
N SER A 719 -28.09 -4.61 15.39
CA SER A 719 -27.60 -3.49 16.19
C SER A 719 -27.76 -2.15 15.47
N ILE A 720 -27.54 -2.11 14.16
CA ILE A 720 -27.76 -0.90 13.35
C ILE A 720 -29.26 -0.63 13.18
N SER A 721 -30.06 -1.66 12.93
CA SER A 721 -31.52 -1.56 12.79
C SER A 721 -32.18 -0.96 14.03
N GLN A 722 -31.75 -1.41 15.22
CA GLN A 722 -32.25 -0.95 16.51
C GLN A 722 -31.62 0.37 16.97
N ASN A 723 -30.72 0.97 16.18
CA ASN A 723 -29.90 2.13 16.55
C ASN A 723 -29.24 1.95 17.94
N LYS A 724 -28.63 0.78 18.16
CA LYS A 724 -27.96 0.47 19.42
C LYS A 724 -26.90 1.54 19.72
N PRO A 725 -26.88 2.10 20.95
CA PRO A 725 -25.82 2.99 21.40
C PRO A 725 -24.43 2.40 21.11
N TYR A 726 -23.53 3.19 20.52
CA TYR A 726 -22.23 2.67 20.06
C TYR A 726 -21.34 2.17 21.20
N ASP A 727 -21.44 2.76 22.38
CA ASP A 727 -20.80 2.28 23.61
C ASP A 727 -21.29 0.87 23.99
N GLN A 728 -22.60 0.61 23.91
CA GLN A 728 -23.17 -0.72 24.14
C GLN A 728 -22.73 -1.71 23.06
N PHE A 729 -22.69 -1.29 21.80
CA PHE A 729 -22.16 -2.09 20.71
C PHE A 729 -20.71 -2.51 20.98
N ALA A 730 -19.86 -1.57 21.37
CA ALA A 730 -18.45 -1.83 21.71
C ALA A 730 -18.31 -2.73 22.96
N ARG A 731 -19.11 -2.48 24.01
CA ARG A 731 -19.11 -3.30 25.23
C ARG A 731 -19.53 -4.73 24.95
N GLU A 732 -20.61 -4.95 24.21
CA GLU A 732 -21.06 -6.29 23.81
C GLU A 732 -19.99 -7.00 22.98
N LEU A 733 -19.36 -6.31 22.03
CA LEU A 733 -18.31 -6.88 21.19
C LEU A 733 -17.12 -7.42 22.00
N LEU A 734 -16.73 -6.71 23.05
CA LEU A 734 -15.60 -7.06 23.93
C LEU A 734 -15.96 -8.07 25.01
N THR A 735 -17.15 -7.97 25.62
CA THR A 735 -17.46 -8.73 26.85
C THR A 735 -18.25 -10.02 26.60
N SER A 736 -18.76 -10.23 25.38
CA SER A 736 -19.57 -11.40 25.08
C SER A 736 -18.83 -12.72 25.29
N SER A 737 -19.57 -13.72 25.78
CA SER A 737 -19.12 -15.10 25.94
C SER A 737 -20.22 -16.04 25.45
N GLY A 738 -19.86 -17.14 24.81
CA GLY A 738 -20.79 -18.13 24.29
C GLY A 738 -20.37 -18.74 22.97
N SER A 739 -21.27 -19.50 22.37
CA SER A 739 -21.08 -20.15 21.08
C SER A 739 -20.96 -19.14 19.95
N ASN A 740 -19.95 -19.31 19.09
CA ASN A 740 -19.82 -18.55 17.85
C ASN A 740 -20.98 -18.73 16.87
N PHE A 741 -21.81 -19.77 17.01
CA PHE A 741 -23.01 -19.97 16.17
C PHE A 741 -24.27 -19.37 16.78
N ARG A 742 -24.31 -19.11 18.10
CA ARG A 742 -25.52 -18.65 18.81
C ARG A 742 -25.39 -17.21 19.32
N VAL A 743 -24.18 -16.77 19.64
CA VAL A 743 -23.89 -15.44 20.18
C VAL A 743 -23.07 -14.65 19.16
N GLY A 744 -23.73 -13.91 18.28
CA GLY A 744 -23.12 -13.14 17.19
C GLY A 744 -21.81 -12.39 17.54
N PRO A 745 -21.76 -11.53 18.58
CA PRO A 745 -20.60 -10.69 18.86
C PRO A 745 -19.32 -11.44 19.25
N VAL A 746 -19.42 -12.68 19.76
CA VAL A 746 -18.21 -13.47 20.11
C VAL A 746 -17.35 -13.79 18.88
N ASN A 747 -17.93 -13.67 17.68
CA ASN A 747 -17.20 -13.86 16.43
C ASN A 747 -16.16 -12.78 16.18
N PHE A 748 -16.17 -11.66 16.90
CA PHE A 748 -15.06 -10.71 16.89
C PHE A 748 -13.74 -11.41 17.23
N TYR A 749 -13.73 -12.23 18.30
CA TYR A 749 -12.57 -13.01 18.72
C TYR A 749 -12.23 -14.17 17.77
N ARG A 750 -13.24 -14.72 17.11
CA ARG A 750 -13.07 -15.80 16.11
C ARG A 750 -12.47 -15.30 14.81
N ALA A 751 -12.80 -14.07 14.42
CA ALA A 751 -12.34 -13.44 13.20
C ALA A 751 -10.88 -12.98 13.27
N ILE A 752 -10.29 -12.97 14.47
CA ILE A 752 -8.88 -12.63 14.68
C ILE A 752 -8.02 -13.85 14.39
N GLN A 753 -7.08 -13.70 13.45
CA GLN A 753 -6.16 -14.77 13.07
C GLN A 753 -5.14 -15.06 14.17
N ASP A 754 -4.52 -14.00 14.71
CA ASP A 754 -3.60 -14.08 15.83
C ASP A 754 -4.37 -14.00 17.15
N ARG A 755 -4.68 -15.16 17.72
CA ARG A 755 -5.42 -15.27 18.99
C ARG A 755 -4.57 -15.03 20.23
N THR A 756 -3.31 -14.58 20.07
CA THR A 756 -2.53 -14.13 21.22
C THR A 756 -3.17 -12.87 21.82
N PRO A 757 -2.92 -12.58 23.11
CA PRO A 757 -3.43 -11.37 23.73
C PRO A 757 -2.99 -10.09 23.00
N GLN A 758 -1.80 -10.10 22.40
CA GLN A 758 -1.27 -9.04 21.56
C GLN A 758 -2.07 -8.90 20.26
N GLY A 759 -2.30 -9.99 19.53
CA GLY A 759 -3.10 -9.98 18.31
C GLY A 759 -4.54 -9.51 18.54
N ILE A 760 -5.14 -9.90 19.67
CA ILE A 760 -6.45 -9.40 20.09
C ILE A 760 -6.40 -7.89 20.39
N ALA A 761 -5.42 -7.43 21.15
CA ALA A 761 -5.24 -6.00 21.43
C ALA A 761 -5.09 -5.19 20.13
N SER A 762 -4.33 -5.68 19.15
CA SER A 762 -4.19 -5.04 17.83
C SER A 762 -5.50 -4.93 17.08
N ALA A 763 -6.32 -5.99 17.08
CA ALA A 763 -7.63 -5.97 16.46
C ALA A 763 -8.60 -4.99 17.15
N VAL A 764 -8.57 -4.92 18.48
CA VAL A 764 -9.39 -3.97 19.26
C VAL A 764 -8.95 -2.53 19.00
N GLY A 765 -7.65 -2.27 18.98
CA GLY A 765 -7.09 -0.96 18.67
C GLY A 765 -7.52 -0.46 17.29
N LEU A 766 -7.44 -1.32 16.27
CA LEU A 766 -7.86 -0.97 14.91
C LEU A 766 -9.38 -0.73 14.82
N ALA A 767 -10.20 -1.66 15.35
CA ALA A 767 -11.64 -1.63 15.17
C ALA A 767 -12.34 -0.54 16.00
N LEU A 768 -11.96 -0.36 17.27
CA LEU A 768 -12.67 0.50 18.22
C LEU A 768 -11.90 1.77 18.60
N MET A 769 -10.58 1.80 18.45
CA MET A 769 -9.75 2.97 18.80
C MET A 769 -9.24 3.72 17.58
N GLY A 770 -9.40 3.15 16.37
CA GLY A 770 -8.90 3.70 15.11
C GLY A 770 -7.37 3.86 15.11
N ALA A 771 -6.66 2.99 15.83
CA ALA A 771 -5.23 3.06 16.00
C ALA A 771 -4.55 1.76 15.56
N ARG A 772 -3.48 1.89 14.77
CA ARG A 772 -2.59 0.79 14.41
C ARG A 772 -1.56 0.61 15.53
N VAL A 773 -1.86 -0.27 16.49
CA VAL A 773 -1.06 -0.42 17.71
C VAL A 773 0.38 -0.88 17.45
N ASP A 774 0.69 -1.39 16.25
CA ASP A 774 2.05 -1.71 15.83
C ASP A 774 2.99 -0.50 15.89
N PHE A 775 2.46 0.72 15.77
CA PHE A 775 3.22 1.97 15.94
C PHE A 775 3.38 2.41 17.40
N TRP A 776 2.75 1.73 18.37
CA TRP A 776 2.91 2.06 19.79
C TRP A 776 4.25 1.55 20.36
N THR A 777 4.59 1.98 21.57
CA THR A 777 5.71 1.38 22.30
C THR A 777 5.37 -0.05 22.74
N GLU A 778 6.39 -0.88 22.95
CA GLU A 778 6.21 -2.27 23.39
C GLU A 778 5.48 -2.34 24.74
N ASP A 779 5.84 -1.47 25.69
CA ASP A 779 5.20 -1.40 27.01
C ASP A 779 3.70 -1.08 26.91
N ARG A 780 3.30 -0.14 26.03
CA ARG A 780 1.90 0.21 25.83
C ARG A 780 1.11 -0.96 25.22
N ARG A 781 1.70 -1.66 24.22
CA ARG A 781 1.09 -2.85 23.63
C ARG A 781 0.95 -3.98 24.66
N ALA A 782 2.00 -4.27 25.42
CA ALA A 782 2.00 -5.32 26.43
C ALA A 782 0.99 -5.02 27.56
N GLY A 783 0.92 -3.76 27.99
CA GLY A 783 -0.06 -3.28 28.97
C GLY A 783 -1.50 -3.53 28.54
N MET A 784 -1.84 -3.21 27.29
CA MET A 784 -3.17 -3.45 26.73
C MET A 784 -3.44 -4.95 26.51
N ALA A 785 -2.44 -5.71 26.06
CA ALA A 785 -2.57 -7.15 25.84
C ALA A 785 -2.97 -7.91 27.11
N ALA A 786 -2.58 -7.43 28.31
CA ALA A 786 -2.96 -8.05 29.57
C ALA A 786 -4.49 -8.22 29.71
N PHE A 787 -5.30 -7.26 29.26
CA PHE A 787 -6.77 -7.33 29.35
C PHE A 787 -7.40 -8.45 28.51
N PHE A 788 -6.64 -9.03 27.58
CA PHE A 788 -7.09 -10.12 26.70
C PHE A 788 -6.37 -11.44 26.98
N SER A 789 -5.59 -11.51 28.07
CA SER A 789 -4.83 -12.71 28.46
C SER A 789 -5.68 -13.89 28.91
N GLN A 790 -6.92 -13.64 29.34
CA GLN A 790 -7.84 -14.64 29.88
C GLN A 790 -9.00 -14.97 28.91
N VAL A 791 -8.79 -14.84 27.60
CA VAL A 791 -9.76 -15.27 26.58
C VAL A 791 -9.57 -16.75 26.28
N GLY A 792 -10.55 -17.56 26.67
CA GLY A 792 -10.59 -19.00 26.42
C GLY A 792 -11.39 -19.36 25.17
N TYR A 793 -10.98 -20.45 24.51
CA TYR A 793 -11.67 -21.06 23.39
C TYR A 793 -11.89 -22.54 23.70
N LYS A 794 -13.13 -23.01 23.58
CA LYS A 794 -13.49 -24.42 23.83
C LYS A 794 -14.28 -24.97 22.64
N PRO A 795 -13.84 -26.06 21.99
CA PRO A 795 -14.63 -26.70 20.94
C PRO A 795 -15.91 -27.31 21.52
N THR A 796 -16.94 -27.47 20.69
CA THR A 796 -18.12 -28.27 21.03
C THR A 796 -18.18 -29.52 20.16
N SER A 797 -19.22 -30.33 20.38
CA SER A 797 -19.54 -31.45 19.50
C SER A 797 -20.07 -31.03 18.14
N GLU A 798 -20.63 -29.82 18.02
CA GLU A 798 -21.09 -29.31 16.73
C GLU A 798 -19.86 -28.90 15.92
N TRP A 799 -19.73 -29.47 14.72
CA TRP A 799 -18.56 -29.23 13.88
C TRP A 799 -18.36 -27.73 13.60
N LYS A 800 -17.14 -27.23 13.89
CA LYS A 800 -16.72 -25.82 13.76
C LYS A 800 -17.38 -24.83 14.73
N GLU A 801 -18.19 -25.30 15.66
CA GLU A 801 -18.64 -24.50 16.77
C GLU A 801 -17.57 -24.46 17.87
N GLU A 802 -17.30 -23.26 18.38
CA GLU A 802 -16.40 -23.01 19.49
C GLU A 802 -17.05 -21.98 20.45
N ILE A 803 -16.98 -22.28 21.74
CA ILE A 803 -17.34 -21.35 22.82
C ILE A 803 -16.16 -20.44 23.08
N VAL A 804 -16.37 -19.13 22.96
CA VAL A 804 -15.44 -18.11 23.46
C VAL A 804 -15.91 -17.70 24.86
N PHE A 805 -15.03 -17.69 25.84
CA PHE A 805 -15.39 -17.38 27.22
C PHE A 805 -14.24 -16.71 27.96
N TRP A 806 -14.54 -16.07 29.09
CA TRP A 806 -13.51 -15.64 30.04
C TRP A 806 -13.04 -16.86 30.84
N ASP A 807 -11.72 -17.08 30.88
CA ASP A 807 -11.08 -18.23 31.51
C ASP A 807 -10.37 -17.84 32.83
N PRO A 808 -11.10 -17.68 33.95
CA PRO A 808 -10.52 -17.29 35.24
C PRO A 808 -9.63 -18.37 35.87
N LEU A 809 -9.64 -19.59 35.33
CA LEU A 809 -8.93 -20.74 35.89
C LEU A 809 -7.74 -21.20 35.04
N ASN A 810 -7.46 -20.47 33.95
CA ASN A 810 -6.49 -20.88 32.93
C ASN A 810 -6.73 -22.34 32.46
N SER A 811 -8.00 -22.72 32.40
CA SER A 811 -8.45 -24.08 32.08
C SER A 811 -8.03 -24.50 30.68
N THR A 812 -7.92 -23.56 29.75
CA THR A 812 -7.48 -23.83 28.37
C THR A 812 -6.00 -24.21 28.26
N ALA A 813 -5.17 -23.87 29.25
CA ALA A 813 -3.76 -24.28 29.31
C ALA A 813 -3.56 -25.67 29.93
N VAL A 814 -4.59 -26.24 30.56
CA VAL A 814 -4.51 -27.55 31.23
C VAL A 814 -4.82 -28.66 30.20
N PRO A 815 -3.91 -29.63 29.97
CA PRO A 815 -4.21 -30.79 29.15
C PRO A 815 -5.47 -31.52 29.65
N ASP A 816 -6.31 -32.00 28.73
CA ASP A 816 -7.57 -32.72 29.02
C ASP A 816 -8.72 -31.90 29.66
N CYS A 817 -8.56 -30.58 29.84
CA CYS A 817 -9.67 -29.68 30.26
C CYS A 817 -10.62 -29.26 29.12
N ASN A 818 -10.27 -29.54 27.87
CA ASN A 818 -11.14 -29.26 26.73
C ASN A 818 -12.18 -30.38 26.58
N ALA A 819 -13.46 -30.03 26.52
CA ALA A 819 -14.51 -31.02 26.33
C ALA A 819 -14.27 -31.77 25.00
N PRO A 820 -14.22 -33.12 25.00
CA PRO A 820 -14.17 -33.88 23.77
C PRO A 820 -15.49 -33.72 22.99
N GLY A 821 -15.43 -33.73 21.67
CA GLY A 821 -16.63 -33.77 20.82
C GLY A 821 -17.41 -35.08 21.01
N VAL A 822 -18.66 -35.13 20.53
CA VAL A 822 -19.54 -36.32 20.71
C VAL A 822 -18.90 -37.61 20.21
N ASP A 823 -18.14 -37.56 19.11
CA ASP A 823 -17.50 -38.75 18.54
C ASP A 823 -16.35 -39.27 19.41
N SER A 824 -15.53 -38.40 20.02
CA SER A 824 -14.44 -38.83 20.90
C SER A 824 -14.94 -39.25 22.29
N VAL A 825 -16.08 -38.72 22.75
CA VAL A 825 -16.78 -39.25 23.92
C VAL A 825 -17.43 -40.59 23.61
N ALA A 826 -18.08 -40.74 22.45
CA ALA A 826 -18.71 -42.00 22.03
C ALA A 826 -17.68 -43.10 21.80
N GLU A 827 -16.53 -42.79 21.21
CA GLU A 827 -15.43 -43.74 20.99
C GLU A 827 -14.76 -44.12 22.32
N ALA A 828 -14.54 -43.17 23.24
CA ALA A 828 -14.03 -43.47 24.58
C ALA A 828 -15.02 -44.33 25.40
N VAL A 829 -16.31 -44.01 25.39
CA VAL A 829 -17.34 -44.75 26.12
C VAL A 829 -17.62 -46.11 25.50
N ALA A 830 -17.64 -46.24 24.17
CA ALA A 830 -17.89 -47.51 23.47
C ALA A 830 -16.68 -48.47 23.53
N VAL A 831 -15.45 -47.97 23.61
CA VAL A 831 -14.24 -48.81 23.66
C VAL A 831 -13.85 -49.19 25.09
N THR A 832 -14.07 -48.32 26.09
CA THR A 832 -13.52 -48.53 27.44
C THR A 832 -14.56 -48.70 28.56
N ASN A 833 -15.83 -48.38 28.31
CA ASN A 833 -16.90 -48.41 29.33
C ASN A 833 -16.56 -47.63 30.63
N GLN A 834 -15.65 -46.65 30.54
CA GLN A 834 -15.18 -45.82 31.66
C GLN A 834 -15.64 -44.37 31.49
N ILE A 835 -16.06 -43.76 32.60
CA ILE A 835 -16.27 -42.30 32.71
C ILE A 835 -14.87 -41.65 32.73
N PRO A 836 -14.60 -40.57 31.97
CA PRO A 836 -13.30 -39.89 31.99
C PRO A 836 -12.86 -39.58 33.43
N GLN A 837 -11.63 -39.97 33.76
CA GLN A 837 -11.06 -39.83 35.09
C GLN A 837 -10.86 -38.35 35.45
N ALA A 838 -10.94 -38.02 36.75
CA ALA A 838 -10.72 -36.67 37.26
C ALA A 838 -9.39 -36.08 36.76
N LEU A 839 -9.38 -34.76 36.48
CA LEU A 839 -8.19 -34.02 36.04
C LEU A 839 -6.96 -34.38 36.87
N ALA A 840 -5.81 -34.56 36.21
CA ALA A 840 -4.55 -34.93 36.87
C ALA A 840 -4.10 -33.90 37.93
N ALA A 841 -4.57 -32.66 37.83
CA ALA A 841 -4.43 -31.62 38.85
C ALA A 841 -5.72 -30.78 38.91
N PRO A 842 -6.12 -30.28 40.09
CA PRO A 842 -7.25 -29.35 40.20
C PRO A 842 -6.95 -28.04 39.46
N LEU A 843 -7.99 -27.46 38.84
CA LEU A 843 -7.91 -26.12 38.28
C LEU A 843 -7.61 -25.10 39.38
N SER A 844 -6.70 -24.18 39.11
CA SER A 844 -6.35 -23.09 40.03
C SER A 844 -6.87 -21.77 39.50
N GLU A 845 -7.43 -20.93 40.37
CA GLU A 845 -7.77 -19.55 40.00
C GLU A 845 -6.53 -18.77 39.56
N ASN A 846 -6.69 -17.94 38.53
CA ASN A 846 -5.70 -16.94 38.17
C ASN A 846 -5.49 -15.99 39.35
N GLY A 847 -4.24 -15.60 39.61
CA GLY A 847 -3.96 -14.53 40.58
C GLY A 847 -4.47 -13.17 40.08
N PRO A 848 -4.43 -12.12 40.94
CA PRO A 848 -4.69 -10.75 40.51
C PRO A 848 -3.83 -10.35 39.31
N LEU A 849 -4.44 -9.76 38.30
CA LEU A 849 -3.78 -9.40 37.05
C LEU A 849 -3.40 -7.91 37.06
N ALA A 850 -2.11 -7.61 36.95
CA ALA A 850 -1.64 -6.25 36.71
C ALA A 850 -1.80 -5.91 35.21
N ALA A 851 -2.43 -4.77 34.92
CA ALA A 851 -2.63 -4.30 33.55
C ALA A 851 -2.40 -2.78 33.47
N VAL A 852 -2.11 -2.29 32.26
CA VAL A 852 -1.90 -0.87 32.00
C VAL A 852 -2.76 -0.47 30.81
N PHE A 853 -3.64 0.49 31.01
CA PHE A 853 -4.47 1.04 29.94
C PHE A 853 -3.59 1.76 28.90
N PRO A 854 -4.07 1.90 27.65
CA PRO A 854 -3.35 2.63 26.61
C PRO A 854 -2.98 4.09 26.97
N ASP A 855 -3.73 4.76 27.85
CA ASP A 855 -3.41 6.09 28.37
C ASP A 855 -2.28 6.10 29.43
N GLY A 856 -1.79 4.92 29.84
CA GLY A 856 -0.75 4.75 30.85
C GLY A 856 -1.28 4.52 32.27
N ALA A 857 -2.60 4.58 32.50
CA ALA A 857 -3.18 4.32 33.80
C ALA A 857 -2.98 2.84 34.19
N LYS A 858 -2.45 2.61 35.39
CA LYS A 858 -2.20 1.26 35.92
C LYS A 858 -3.43 0.77 36.69
N THR A 859 -3.71 -0.53 36.59
CA THR A 859 -4.79 -1.16 37.35
C THR A 859 -4.41 -2.57 37.79
N THR A 860 -5.06 -3.06 38.83
CA THR A 860 -4.97 -4.45 39.30
C THR A 860 -6.36 -5.04 39.29
N ILE A 861 -6.53 -6.09 38.49
CA ILE A 861 -7.82 -6.75 38.25
C ILE A 861 -7.92 -7.95 39.19
N PRO A 862 -8.94 -8.03 40.06
CA PRO A 862 -9.16 -9.20 40.91
C PRO A 862 -9.38 -10.47 40.09
N SER A 863 -9.01 -11.63 40.64
CA SER A 863 -9.22 -12.95 40.00
C SER A 863 -10.67 -13.24 39.65
N SER A 864 -11.61 -12.66 40.41
CA SER A 864 -13.05 -12.82 40.26
C SER A 864 -13.69 -11.91 39.20
N ARG A 865 -12.91 -11.15 38.43
CA ARG A 865 -13.42 -10.16 37.47
C ARG A 865 -12.84 -10.37 36.07
N ASP A 866 -13.70 -10.35 35.05
CA ASP A 866 -13.28 -10.45 33.65
C ASP A 866 -12.45 -9.22 33.26
N PRO A 867 -11.18 -9.39 32.86
CA PRO A 867 -10.33 -8.28 32.42
C PRO A 867 -10.92 -7.50 31.22
N ARG A 868 -11.72 -8.17 30.37
CA ARG A 868 -12.38 -7.52 29.22
C ARG A 868 -13.46 -6.54 29.65
N GLU A 869 -14.18 -6.83 30.73
CA GLU A 869 -15.17 -5.91 31.30
C GLU A 869 -14.48 -4.65 31.83
N VAL A 870 -13.35 -4.82 32.54
CA VAL A 870 -12.55 -3.69 33.04
C VAL A 870 -12.06 -2.82 31.88
N PHE A 871 -11.59 -3.44 30.80
CA PHE A 871 -11.17 -2.70 29.60
C PHE A 871 -12.34 -2.00 28.90
N ALA A 872 -13.47 -2.68 28.72
CA ALA A 872 -14.65 -2.12 28.09
C ALA A 872 -15.19 -0.92 28.88
N GLU A 873 -15.28 -1.02 30.21
CA GLU A 873 -15.69 0.09 31.10
C GLU A 873 -14.76 1.29 31.05
N TRP A 874 -13.47 1.10 30.77
CA TRP A 874 -12.53 2.20 30.53
C TRP A 874 -12.69 2.79 29.12
N LEU A 875 -12.88 1.94 28.12
CA LEU A 875 -12.98 2.36 26.72
C LEU A 875 -14.25 3.20 26.46
N ILE A 876 -15.37 2.84 27.09
CA ILE A 876 -16.67 3.50 26.88
C ILE A 876 -16.89 4.75 27.74
N ARG A 877 -15.87 5.19 28.50
CA ARG A 877 -16.03 6.42 29.30
C ARG A 877 -16.20 7.64 28.39
N PRO A 878 -17.04 8.61 28.77
CA PRO A 878 -17.20 9.87 28.02
C PRO A 878 -15.89 10.63 27.79
N ASP A 879 -14.92 10.50 28.68
CA ASP A 879 -13.61 11.17 28.59
C ASP A 879 -12.52 10.33 27.88
N ASN A 880 -12.86 9.12 27.38
CA ASN A 880 -11.92 8.28 26.65
C ASN A 880 -11.54 8.92 25.30
N PRO A 881 -10.24 9.09 24.98
CA PRO A 881 -9.83 9.86 23.80
C PRO A 881 -9.85 9.05 22.48
N TRP A 882 -10.26 7.78 22.49
CA TRP A 882 -10.21 6.91 21.32
C TRP A 882 -11.59 6.51 20.78
N LEU A 883 -12.51 6.03 21.63
CA LEU A 883 -13.74 5.38 21.15
C LEU A 883 -14.61 6.31 20.29
N ALA A 884 -14.99 7.47 20.86
CA ALA A 884 -15.81 8.46 20.15
C ALA A 884 -15.07 9.02 18.93
N ARG A 885 -13.79 9.36 19.11
CA ARG A 885 -12.92 9.88 18.06
C ARG A 885 -12.86 8.96 16.84
N SER A 886 -12.64 7.66 17.08
CA SER A 886 -12.50 6.65 16.03
C SER A 886 -13.74 6.59 15.16
N ILE A 887 -14.92 6.43 15.78
CA ILE A 887 -16.15 6.26 15.01
C ILE A 887 -16.62 7.56 14.36
N VAL A 888 -16.40 8.71 15.00
CA VAL A 888 -16.68 10.03 14.40
C VAL A 888 -15.83 10.22 13.14
N ASN A 889 -14.52 9.99 13.24
CA ASN A 889 -13.60 10.16 12.13
C ASN A 889 -13.91 9.19 10.99
N ARG A 890 -14.25 7.93 11.31
CA ARG A 890 -14.62 6.91 10.33
C ARG A 890 -15.95 7.21 9.64
N THR A 891 -16.98 7.60 10.39
CA THR A 891 -18.28 8.01 9.84
C THR A 891 -18.14 9.22 8.92
N TRP A 892 -17.33 10.21 9.33
CA TRP A 892 -16.99 11.36 8.50
C TRP A 892 -16.26 10.95 7.23
N ALA A 893 -15.27 10.06 7.32
CA ALA A 893 -14.52 9.57 6.15
C ALA A 893 -15.40 8.83 5.15
N TRP A 894 -16.34 8.00 5.62
CA TRP A 894 -17.29 7.30 4.75
C TRP A 894 -18.24 8.26 4.02
N ALA A 895 -18.63 9.37 4.67
CA ALA A 895 -19.51 10.38 4.09
C ALA A 895 -18.80 11.40 3.20
N MET A 896 -17.58 11.82 3.56
CA MET A 896 -16.86 12.93 2.90
C MET A 896 -15.69 12.47 2.02
N GLY A 897 -15.40 11.17 2.01
CA GLY A 897 -14.30 10.54 1.27
C GLY A 897 -12.90 10.78 1.82
N ARG A 898 -12.79 11.47 2.95
CA ARG A 898 -11.54 11.66 3.69
C ARG A 898 -11.87 11.89 5.17
N GLY A 899 -11.12 11.25 6.07
CA GLY A 899 -11.23 11.53 7.50
C GLY A 899 -10.72 12.92 7.88
N ILE A 900 -11.16 13.42 9.03
CA ILE A 900 -10.59 14.62 9.66
C ILE A 900 -9.14 14.31 10.06
N ILE A 901 -8.91 13.11 10.61
CA ILE A 901 -7.61 12.44 10.64
C ILE A 901 -7.56 11.49 9.45
N HIS A 902 -6.53 11.58 8.62
CA HIS A 902 -6.37 10.74 7.44
C HIS A 902 -5.06 9.96 7.55
N GLU A 903 -5.03 8.63 7.43
CA GLU A 903 -6.10 7.66 7.17
C GLU A 903 -7.09 7.50 8.36
N PRO A 904 -8.35 7.06 8.15
CA PRO A 904 -9.37 7.08 9.20
C PRO A 904 -9.15 6.09 10.35
N ASP A 905 -8.29 5.10 10.15
CA ASP A 905 -7.89 4.08 11.12
C ASP A 905 -6.41 4.22 11.56
N ASP A 906 -5.79 5.39 11.35
CA ASP A 906 -4.41 5.72 11.71
C ASP A 906 -4.34 6.92 12.69
N ILE A 907 -5.03 6.82 13.83
CA ILE A 907 -5.02 7.82 14.91
C ILE A 907 -3.74 7.64 15.74
N ARG A 908 -2.89 8.67 15.70
CA ARG A 908 -1.60 8.74 16.42
C ARG A 908 -1.20 10.18 16.67
N ASP A 909 -0.30 10.39 17.62
CA ASP A 909 0.09 11.73 18.09
C ASP A 909 0.78 12.56 16.99
N ASP A 910 1.46 11.92 16.04
CA ASP A 910 2.13 12.55 14.89
C ASP A 910 1.24 12.65 13.63
N ASN A 911 -0.03 12.24 13.72
CA ASN A 911 -1.04 12.41 12.66
C ASN A 911 -2.23 13.24 13.17
N PRO A 912 -2.06 14.56 13.36
CA PRO A 912 -3.09 15.39 13.95
C PRO A 912 -4.29 15.61 13.01
N PRO A 913 -5.49 15.86 13.56
CA PRO A 913 -6.67 16.20 12.77
C PRO A 913 -6.47 17.49 11.96
N SER A 914 -6.91 17.51 10.70
CA SER A 914 -6.86 18.71 9.86
C SER A 914 -7.75 19.84 10.40
N ASN A 915 -8.82 19.46 11.11
CA ASN A 915 -9.70 20.38 11.83
C ASN A 915 -10.00 19.83 13.24
N PRO A 916 -9.16 20.14 14.25
CA PRO A 916 -9.33 19.65 15.61
C PRO A 916 -10.63 20.08 16.28
N GLU A 917 -11.08 21.32 16.01
CA GLU A 917 -12.33 21.86 16.58
C GLU A 917 -13.55 21.09 16.07
N LEU A 918 -13.58 20.77 14.77
CA LEU A 918 -14.65 19.99 14.16
C LEU A 918 -14.73 18.58 14.77
N LEU A 919 -13.58 17.92 14.90
CA LEU A 919 -13.52 16.58 15.48
C LEU A 919 -14.00 16.59 16.94
N ALA A 920 -13.52 17.52 17.75
CA ALA A 920 -13.93 17.67 19.14
C ALA A 920 -15.44 17.97 19.29
N TYR A 921 -16.01 18.79 18.40
CA TYR A 921 -17.44 19.07 18.37
C TYR A 921 -18.25 17.79 18.09
N LEU A 922 -17.88 17.03 17.08
CA LEU A 922 -18.58 15.80 16.71
C LEU A 922 -18.44 14.70 17.78
N GLU A 923 -17.27 14.58 18.42
CA GLU A 923 -17.06 13.71 19.59
C GLU A 923 -18.03 14.07 20.71
N LYS A 924 -18.13 15.36 21.04
CA LYS A 924 -19.05 15.86 22.06
C LYS A 924 -20.51 15.58 21.73
N GLU A 925 -20.93 15.82 20.48
CA GLU A 925 -22.29 15.54 20.03
C GLU A 925 -22.64 14.06 20.20
N LEU A 926 -21.75 13.16 19.75
CA LEU A 926 -21.95 11.71 19.89
C LEU A 926 -22.06 11.28 21.36
N ILE A 927 -21.21 11.81 22.24
CA ILE A 927 -21.26 11.48 23.67
C ILE A 927 -22.58 12.01 24.28
N SER A 928 -22.94 13.25 23.98
CA SER A 928 -24.13 13.90 24.55
C SER A 928 -25.44 13.28 24.09
N SER A 929 -25.47 12.69 22.89
CA SER A 929 -26.63 11.95 22.37
C SER A 929 -26.74 10.52 22.93
N GLY A 930 -25.84 10.11 23.81
CA GLY A 930 -25.79 8.73 24.32
C GLY A 930 -25.27 7.75 23.29
N TYR A 931 -24.24 8.15 22.53
CA TYR A 931 -23.59 7.34 21.49
C TYR A 931 -24.51 6.96 20.32
N ASP A 932 -25.49 7.81 20.00
CA ASP A 932 -26.42 7.64 18.88
C ASP A 932 -25.74 7.91 17.53
N LEU A 933 -25.51 6.84 16.74
CA LEU A 933 -24.90 6.94 15.41
C LEU A 933 -25.85 7.49 14.34
N LYS A 934 -27.18 7.33 14.47
CA LYS A 934 -28.13 8.01 13.57
C LYS A 934 -28.10 9.52 13.79
N HIS A 935 -28.00 10.00 15.03
CA HIS A 935 -27.81 11.42 15.34
C HIS A 935 -26.54 11.98 14.68
N LEU A 936 -25.40 11.28 14.85
CA LEU A 936 -24.13 11.68 14.22
C LEU A 936 -24.25 11.76 12.68
N LYS A 937 -24.82 10.72 12.05
CA LYS A 937 -25.04 10.70 10.60
C LYS A 937 -25.93 11.85 10.16
N ARG A 938 -27.04 12.09 10.87
CA ARG A 938 -27.96 13.18 10.59
C ARG A 938 -27.25 14.53 10.61
N LEU A 939 -26.43 14.80 11.63
CA LEU A 939 -25.64 16.03 11.71
C LEU A 939 -24.73 16.22 10.48
N ILE A 940 -24.02 15.16 10.06
CA ILE A 940 -23.11 15.21 8.92
C ILE A 940 -23.89 15.41 7.61
N PHE A 941 -24.87 14.56 7.32
CA PHE A 941 -25.60 14.55 6.04
C PHE A 941 -26.54 15.75 5.84
N THR A 942 -26.92 16.44 6.92
CA THR A 942 -27.70 17.69 6.84
C THR A 942 -26.83 18.95 6.86
N SER A 943 -25.53 18.84 7.07
CA SER A 943 -24.61 19.98 7.05
C SER A 943 -24.52 20.63 5.66
N THR A 944 -24.26 21.94 5.63
CA THR A 944 -23.96 22.66 4.38
C THR A 944 -22.64 22.19 3.78
N THR A 945 -21.69 21.81 4.63
CA THR A 945 -20.39 21.26 4.23
C THR A 945 -20.54 19.98 3.40
N TYR A 946 -21.40 19.04 3.83
CA TYR A 946 -21.72 17.85 3.04
C TYR A 946 -22.39 18.20 1.70
N GLN A 947 -23.04 19.36 1.61
CA GLN A 947 -23.73 19.84 0.41
C GLN A 947 -22.83 20.63 -0.55
N PHE A 948 -21.52 20.70 -0.31
CA PHE A 948 -20.62 21.33 -1.27
C PHE A 948 -20.56 20.57 -2.60
N SER A 949 -20.30 21.31 -3.66
CA SER A 949 -20.01 20.80 -5.00
C SER A 949 -18.76 19.92 -4.97
N SER A 950 -18.73 18.90 -5.82
CA SER A 950 -17.53 18.11 -6.10
C SER A 950 -16.59 18.72 -7.11
N ILE A 951 -16.95 19.86 -7.71
CA ILE A 951 -16.10 20.59 -8.64
C ILE A 951 -15.25 21.59 -7.83
N PRO A 952 -13.98 21.26 -7.51
CA PRO A 952 -13.17 22.11 -6.66
C PRO A 952 -12.92 23.47 -7.32
N ARG A 953 -13.10 24.55 -6.57
CA ARG A 953 -12.70 25.91 -7.01
C ARG A 953 -11.22 26.17 -6.81
N VAL A 954 -10.62 25.47 -5.85
CA VAL A 954 -9.21 25.56 -5.48
C VAL A 954 -8.68 24.14 -5.31
N GLN A 955 -7.63 23.79 -6.04
CA GLN A 955 -7.04 22.45 -6.08
C GLN A 955 -5.71 22.39 -5.29
N THR A 956 -5.71 22.92 -4.07
CA THR A 956 -4.56 22.87 -3.15
C THR A 956 -4.75 21.75 -2.13
N PRO A 957 -3.67 21.09 -1.64
CA PRO A 957 -3.77 20.09 -0.57
C PRO A 957 -4.53 20.59 0.67
N GLU A 958 -4.35 21.86 1.03
CA GLU A 958 -4.99 22.49 2.20
C GLU A 958 -6.51 22.62 2.01
N ALA A 959 -6.96 23.03 0.83
CA ALA A 959 -8.38 23.07 0.46
C ALA A 959 -9.03 21.68 0.60
N ARG A 960 -8.34 20.64 0.10
CA ARG A 960 -8.79 19.24 0.20
C ARG A 960 -8.82 18.75 1.64
N ALA A 961 -7.79 19.05 2.44
CA ALA A 961 -7.71 18.64 3.83
C ALA A 961 -8.77 19.32 4.72
N ASN A 962 -9.30 20.48 4.31
CA ASN A 962 -10.31 21.25 5.03
C ASN A 962 -11.69 21.21 4.35
N PHE A 963 -11.96 20.21 3.50
CA PHE A 963 -13.28 19.94 2.94
C PHE A 963 -13.88 21.11 2.16
N ALA A 964 -13.06 21.84 1.38
CA ALA A 964 -13.51 22.96 0.55
C ALA A 964 -14.49 22.57 -0.59
N SER A 965 -14.55 21.29 -0.91
CA SER A 965 -15.44 20.68 -1.90
C SER A 965 -15.72 19.23 -1.46
N TYR A 966 -16.81 18.65 -1.96
CA TYR A 966 -17.04 17.21 -1.83
C TYR A 966 -15.97 16.44 -2.63
N LEU A 967 -15.42 15.36 -2.09
CA LEU A 967 -14.41 14.57 -2.79
C LEU A 967 -15.07 13.53 -3.67
N LEU A 968 -14.69 13.51 -4.96
CA LEU A 968 -15.11 12.46 -5.87
C LEU A 968 -14.61 11.11 -5.38
N GLN A 969 -15.53 10.15 -5.26
CA GLN A 969 -15.23 8.78 -4.86
C GLN A 969 -15.81 7.82 -5.90
N ARG A 970 -15.13 6.71 -6.18
CA ARG A 970 -15.77 5.64 -6.94
C ARG A 970 -16.94 5.06 -6.15
N VAL A 971 -18.02 4.73 -6.85
CA VAL A 971 -19.10 3.92 -6.28
C VAL A 971 -18.54 2.55 -5.92
N GLU A 972 -18.82 2.05 -4.72
CA GLU A 972 -18.37 0.73 -4.26
C GLU A 972 -18.82 -0.40 -5.22
N ALA A 973 -18.07 -1.49 -5.30
CA ALA A 973 -18.36 -2.60 -6.21
C ALA A 973 -19.79 -3.14 -6.04
N GLU A 974 -20.19 -3.32 -4.78
CA GLU A 974 -21.50 -3.82 -4.39
C GLU A 974 -22.62 -2.87 -4.81
N VAL A 975 -22.44 -1.57 -4.55
CA VAL A 975 -23.41 -0.54 -4.94
C VAL A 975 -23.49 -0.43 -6.46
N LEU A 976 -22.36 -0.46 -7.17
CA LEU A 976 -22.31 -0.31 -8.61
C LEU A 976 -23.03 -1.45 -9.35
N ILE A 977 -22.84 -2.70 -8.93
CA ILE A 977 -23.56 -3.83 -9.54
C ILE A 977 -25.05 -3.79 -9.19
N ASP A 978 -25.41 -3.39 -7.96
CA ASP A 978 -26.81 -3.22 -7.56
C ASP A 978 -27.49 -2.10 -8.34
N MET A 979 -26.77 -1.03 -8.69
CA MET A 979 -27.26 0.03 -9.58
C MET A 979 -27.57 -0.50 -10.98
N LEU A 980 -26.65 -1.26 -11.58
CA LEU A 980 -26.87 -1.90 -12.88
C LEU A 980 -28.06 -2.86 -12.85
N ASN A 981 -28.16 -3.68 -11.81
CA ASN A 981 -29.27 -4.60 -11.59
C ASN A 981 -30.60 -3.87 -11.45
N ARG A 982 -30.64 -2.76 -10.71
CA ARG A 982 -31.83 -1.93 -10.56
C ARG A 982 -32.28 -1.28 -11.86
N ILE A 983 -31.35 -0.69 -12.62
CA ILE A 983 -31.64 -0.03 -13.91
C ILE A 983 -32.18 -1.04 -14.92
N THR A 984 -31.56 -2.21 -14.99
CA THR A 984 -31.90 -3.23 -15.97
C THR A 984 -33.04 -4.15 -15.51
N GLY A 985 -33.31 -4.24 -14.21
CA GLY A 985 -34.20 -5.25 -13.63
C GLY A 985 -33.59 -6.66 -13.67
N SER A 986 -32.26 -6.74 -13.81
CA SER A 986 -31.54 -8.01 -13.80
C SER A 986 -31.04 -8.36 -12.40
N SER A 987 -30.33 -9.48 -12.27
CA SER A 987 -29.73 -9.95 -11.03
C SER A 987 -28.43 -10.67 -11.32
N ASP A 988 -27.51 -10.68 -10.36
CA ASP A 988 -26.31 -11.51 -10.42
C ASP A 988 -26.45 -12.75 -9.54
N LEU A 989 -25.73 -13.79 -9.95
CA LEU A 989 -25.63 -15.02 -9.17
C LEU A 989 -24.36 -14.94 -8.34
N TYR A 990 -24.52 -14.81 -7.03
CA TYR A 990 -23.41 -14.88 -6.11
C TYR A 990 -23.25 -16.29 -5.57
N THR A 991 -22.01 -16.73 -5.42
CA THR A 991 -21.70 -18.06 -4.89
C THR A 991 -20.69 -17.96 -3.75
N SER A 992 -20.83 -18.86 -2.77
CA SER A 992 -19.82 -19.09 -1.74
C SER A 992 -19.21 -20.47 -1.92
N ALA A 993 -17.88 -20.55 -1.88
CA ALA A 993 -17.15 -21.82 -1.85
C ALA A 993 -17.24 -22.54 -0.49
N VAL A 994 -17.77 -21.89 0.55
CA VAL A 994 -17.83 -22.43 1.91
C VAL A 994 -19.29 -22.46 2.39
N PRO A 995 -19.82 -23.62 2.84
CA PRO A 995 -19.19 -24.94 2.82
C PRO A 995 -19.19 -25.53 1.40
N GLU A 996 -18.37 -26.54 1.13
CA GLU A 996 -18.48 -27.32 -0.11
C GLU A 996 -19.69 -28.28 -0.03
N PRO A 997 -20.48 -28.47 -1.12
CA PRO A 997 -20.37 -27.84 -2.44
C PRO A 997 -20.88 -26.39 -2.47
N PHE A 998 -20.56 -25.64 -3.52
CA PHE A 998 -20.90 -24.21 -3.66
C PHE A 998 -22.32 -23.88 -3.20
N THR A 999 -22.43 -22.91 -2.30
CA THR A 999 -23.72 -22.36 -1.89
C THR A 999 -24.10 -21.21 -2.82
N TYR A 1000 -25.27 -21.33 -3.45
CA TYR A 1000 -25.83 -20.28 -4.30
C TYR A 1000 -26.67 -19.32 -3.46
N ILE A 1001 -26.39 -18.02 -3.59
CA ILE A 1001 -27.18 -16.99 -2.92
C ILE A 1001 -28.51 -16.80 -3.66
N PRO A 1002 -29.63 -16.60 -2.94
CA PRO A 1002 -30.94 -16.40 -3.56
C PRO A 1002 -30.93 -15.31 -4.63
N LYS A 1003 -31.56 -15.61 -5.77
CA LYS A 1003 -31.73 -14.68 -6.88
C LYS A 1003 -32.45 -13.42 -6.40
N GLY A 1004 -31.88 -12.25 -6.66
CA GLY A 1004 -32.45 -10.96 -6.27
C GLY A 1004 -31.97 -10.41 -4.93
N MET A 1005 -31.11 -11.14 -4.19
CA MET A 1005 -30.39 -10.56 -3.06
C MET A 1005 -29.41 -9.49 -3.57
N PRO A 1006 -29.46 -8.25 -3.05
CA PRO A 1006 -28.52 -7.20 -3.45
C PRO A 1006 -27.11 -7.49 -2.92
N ALA A 1007 -26.09 -7.08 -3.66
CA ALA A 1007 -24.68 -7.25 -3.28
C ALA A 1007 -24.36 -6.60 -1.92
N VAL A 1008 -24.98 -5.45 -1.62
CA VAL A 1008 -24.79 -4.77 -0.31
C VAL A 1008 -25.27 -5.62 0.87
N ALA A 1009 -26.20 -6.57 0.67
CA ALA A 1009 -26.70 -7.44 1.72
C ALA A 1009 -25.90 -8.76 1.86
N LEU A 1010 -24.80 -8.92 1.11
CA LEU A 1010 -23.94 -10.09 1.21
C LEU A 1010 -23.19 -10.10 2.55
N ALA A 1011 -23.67 -10.96 3.44
CA ALA A 1011 -23.13 -11.14 4.78
C ALA A 1011 -21.66 -11.59 4.77
N ASP A 1012 -21.29 -12.47 3.85
CA ASP A 1012 -19.97 -13.11 3.82
C ASP A 1012 -19.04 -12.47 2.77
N GLY A 1013 -17.85 -12.05 3.21
CA GLY A 1013 -16.77 -11.56 2.35
C GLY A 1013 -16.21 -12.60 1.37
N SER A 1014 -16.48 -13.90 1.57
CA SER A 1014 -16.10 -14.97 0.63
C SER A 1014 -17.08 -15.19 -0.51
N THR A 1015 -18.32 -14.73 -0.36
CA THR A 1015 -19.30 -14.83 -1.44
C THR A 1015 -18.88 -13.89 -2.55
N THR A 1016 -18.52 -14.37 -3.75
CA THR A 1016 -17.97 -13.50 -4.79
C THR A 1016 -18.57 -13.76 -6.17
N ASP A 1017 -18.36 -12.77 -7.03
CA ASP A 1017 -18.53 -12.84 -8.48
C ASP A 1017 -17.32 -12.13 -9.13
N SER A 1018 -17.06 -12.43 -10.39
CA SER A 1018 -16.01 -11.78 -11.19
C SER A 1018 -16.05 -10.25 -11.14
N PHE A 1019 -17.24 -9.64 -11.12
CA PHE A 1019 -17.45 -8.20 -11.05
C PHE A 1019 -17.01 -7.63 -9.69
N LEU A 1020 -17.44 -8.25 -8.57
CA LEU A 1020 -17.11 -7.74 -7.24
C LEU A 1020 -15.59 -7.73 -6.99
N THR A 1021 -14.91 -8.79 -7.43
CA THR A 1021 -13.44 -8.89 -7.35
C THR A 1021 -12.77 -7.82 -8.21
N LEU A 1022 -13.20 -7.64 -9.47
CA LEU A 1022 -12.60 -6.67 -10.39
C LEU A 1022 -12.76 -5.22 -9.90
N PHE A 1023 -13.91 -4.90 -9.30
CA PHE A 1023 -14.22 -3.57 -8.79
C PHE A 1023 -13.76 -3.33 -7.35
N GLY A 1024 -12.82 -4.13 -6.83
CA GLY A 1024 -12.10 -3.80 -5.59
C GLY A 1024 -12.94 -3.88 -4.32
N ARG A 1025 -13.91 -4.81 -4.26
CA ARG A 1025 -14.58 -5.17 -3.01
C ARG A 1025 -13.55 -5.57 -1.95
N SER A 1026 -13.78 -5.18 -0.69
CA SER A 1026 -12.95 -5.62 0.43
C SER A 1026 -13.01 -7.15 0.57
N ALA A 1027 -11.85 -7.79 0.72
CA ALA A 1027 -11.81 -9.22 1.02
C ALA A 1027 -12.20 -9.51 2.47
N ARG A 1028 -12.32 -8.47 3.32
CA ARG A 1028 -12.62 -8.53 4.76
C ARG A 1028 -11.60 -9.37 5.54
N ALA A 1029 -10.34 -9.34 5.11
CA ALA A 1029 -9.27 -10.14 5.68
C ALA A 1029 -8.54 -9.45 6.85
N THR A 1030 -8.42 -8.12 6.80
CA THR A 1030 -7.57 -7.35 7.73
C THR A 1030 -8.37 -6.45 8.67
N GLY A 1031 -9.47 -5.89 8.20
CA GLY A 1031 -10.26 -4.87 8.91
C GLY A 1031 -9.71 -3.45 8.73
N MET A 1032 -8.65 -3.26 7.94
CA MET A 1032 -8.12 -1.94 7.59
C MET A 1032 -9.00 -1.26 6.54
N GLU A 1033 -9.15 0.06 6.64
CA GLU A 1033 -9.93 0.83 5.67
C GLU A 1033 -9.30 0.78 4.26
N SER A 1034 -7.97 0.69 4.19
CA SER A 1034 -7.20 0.63 2.94
C SER A 1034 -7.38 -0.67 2.15
N GLU A 1035 -7.99 -1.72 2.73
CA GLU A 1035 -8.27 -2.97 2.03
C GLU A 1035 -9.29 -2.78 0.89
N ARG A 1036 -10.18 -1.78 1.01
CA ARG A 1036 -11.15 -1.43 -0.04
C ARG A 1036 -10.51 -0.51 -1.08
N VAL A 1037 -10.27 -1.04 -2.28
CA VAL A 1037 -9.67 -0.28 -3.38
C VAL A 1037 -10.72 0.60 -4.03
N SER A 1038 -10.71 1.91 -3.74
CA SER A 1038 -11.70 2.87 -4.24
C SER A 1038 -11.22 3.68 -5.45
N GLU A 1039 -10.04 3.37 -5.98
CA GLU A 1039 -9.49 4.02 -7.19
C GLU A 1039 -10.09 3.43 -8.47
N LEU A 1040 -10.15 4.23 -9.54
CA LEU A 1040 -10.58 3.80 -10.86
C LEU A 1040 -9.39 3.22 -11.63
N ALA A 1041 -9.48 1.94 -12.01
CA ALA A 1041 -8.49 1.30 -12.86
C ALA A 1041 -8.96 1.20 -14.33
N SER A 1042 -8.02 1.27 -15.29
CA SER A 1042 -8.35 1.14 -16.72
C SER A 1042 -9.06 -0.17 -17.07
N SER A 1043 -8.76 -1.26 -16.35
CA SER A 1043 -9.43 -2.56 -16.52
C SER A 1043 -10.92 -2.52 -16.13
N GLN A 1044 -11.28 -1.79 -15.09
CA GLN A 1044 -12.67 -1.61 -14.65
C GLN A 1044 -13.47 -0.81 -15.68
N TRP A 1045 -12.89 0.28 -16.19
CA TRP A 1045 -13.48 1.06 -17.29
C TRP A 1045 -13.69 0.22 -18.54
N LEU A 1046 -12.66 -0.54 -18.95
CA LEU A 1046 -12.76 -1.40 -20.13
C LEU A 1046 -13.82 -2.50 -19.97
N HIS A 1047 -14.00 -3.01 -18.74
CA HIS A 1047 -15.05 -3.99 -18.44
C HIS A 1047 -16.47 -3.39 -18.57
N MET A 1048 -16.70 -2.16 -18.08
CA MET A 1048 -17.99 -1.49 -18.26
C MET A 1048 -18.32 -1.26 -19.73
N LEU A 1049 -17.32 -0.89 -20.54
CA LEU A 1049 -17.50 -0.59 -21.97
C LEU A 1049 -17.76 -1.84 -22.81
N ASN A 1050 -17.04 -2.93 -22.56
CA ASN A 1050 -16.91 -4.05 -23.50
C ASN A 1050 -17.40 -5.41 -22.98
N SER A 1051 -17.81 -5.53 -21.72
CA SER A 1051 -18.23 -6.83 -21.20
C SER A 1051 -19.55 -7.28 -21.81
N GLY A 1052 -19.57 -8.53 -22.31
CA GLY A 1052 -20.82 -9.18 -22.72
C GLY A 1052 -21.81 -9.28 -21.55
N HIS A 1053 -21.30 -9.36 -20.32
CA HIS A 1053 -22.11 -9.35 -19.10
C HIS A 1053 -22.96 -8.08 -18.96
N VAL A 1054 -22.36 -6.88 -19.00
CA VAL A 1054 -23.08 -5.60 -18.91
C VAL A 1054 -23.95 -5.39 -20.16
N GLN A 1055 -23.45 -5.71 -21.35
CA GLN A 1055 -24.20 -5.58 -22.59
C GLN A 1055 -25.48 -6.44 -22.59
N ASN A 1056 -25.39 -7.68 -22.12
CA ASN A 1056 -26.55 -8.58 -22.01
C ASN A 1056 -27.58 -8.03 -21.02
N LYS A 1057 -27.16 -7.44 -19.88
CA LYS A 1057 -28.08 -6.80 -18.93
C LYS A 1057 -28.84 -5.64 -19.57
N LEU A 1058 -28.17 -4.81 -20.38
CA LEU A 1058 -28.83 -3.69 -21.08
C LEU A 1058 -29.80 -4.19 -22.17
N GLN A 1059 -29.44 -5.23 -22.93
CA GLN A 1059 -30.26 -5.75 -24.02
C GLN A 1059 -31.49 -6.52 -23.53
N SER A 1060 -31.31 -7.37 -22.52
CA SER A 1060 -32.34 -8.32 -22.06
C SER A 1060 -33.03 -7.94 -20.74
N GLY A 1061 -32.55 -6.89 -20.07
CA GLY A 1061 -33.06 -6.46 -18.77
C GLY A 1061 -34.55 -6.07 -18.81
N PRO A 1062 -35.41 -6.69 -17.98
CA PRO A 1062 -36.85 -6.48 -18.03
C PRO A 1062 -37.29 -5.07 -17.59
N ALA A 1063 -36.64 -4.45 -16.60
CA ALA A 1063 -37.02 -3.11 -16.15
C ALA A 1063 -36.65 -2.04 -17.19
N LEU A 1064 -35.46 -2.15 -17.78
CA LEU A 1064 -35.06 -1.27 -18.88
C LEU A 1064 -35.95 -1.50 -20.10
N ALA A 1065 -36.28 -2.76 -20.44
CA ALA A 1065 -37.22 -3.06 -21.51
C ALA A 1065 -38.58 -2.40 -21.27
N ALA A 1066 -39.14 -2.54 -20.06
CA ALA A 1066 -40.41 -1.91 -19.69
C ALA A 1066 -40.36 -0.37 -19.76
N LEU A 1067 -39.28 0.24 -19.28
CA LEU A 1067 -39.07 1.70 -19.35
C LEU A 1067 -39.05 2.20 -20.79
N LEU A 1068 -38.41 1.46 -21.70
CA LEU A 1068 -38.35 1.79 -23.13
C LEU A 1068 -39.67 1.49 -23.85
N SER A 1069 -40.39 0.44 -23.46
CA SER A 1069 -41.67 0.02 -24.06
C SER A 1069 -42.87 0.85 -23.60
N ALA A 1070 -42.72 1.70 -22.58
CA ALA A 1070 -43.78 2.59 -22.10
C ALA A 1070 -44.26 3.63 -23.14
N GLY A 1071 -43.59 3.73 -24.30
CA GLY A 1071 -43.93 4.67 -25.36
C GLY A 1071 -43.66 6.13 -24.99
N GLY A 1072 -44.03 7.06 -25.87
CA GLY A 1072 -43.80 8.49 -25.66
C GLY A 1072 -42.85 9.10 -26.69
N GLN A 1073 -42.71 10.43 -26.61
CA GLN A 1073 -41.82 11.16 -27.51
C GLN A 1073 -40.34 10.89 -27.16
N PRO A 1074 -39.39 11.02 -28.11
CA PRO A 1074 -37.95 10.88 -27.87
C PRO A 1074 -37.48 11.59 -26.59
N LYS A 1075 -37.87 12.86 -26.41
CA LYS A 1075 -37.57 13.64 -25.21
C LYS A 1075 -38.03 12.98 -23.90
N GLU A 1076 -39.22 12.38 -23.87
CA GLU A 1076 -39.76 11.73 -22.67
C GLU A 1076 -39.00 10.44 -22.34
N ILE A 1077 -38.56 9.70 -23.36
CA ILE A 1077 -37.70 8.51 -23.19
C ILE A 1077 -36.34 8.93 -22.61
N VAL A 1078 -35.74 9.98 -23.16
CA VAL A 1078 -34.48 10.55 -22.66
C VAL A 1078 -34.63 11.00 -21.21
N GLU A 1079 -35.69 11.72 -20.87
CA GLU A 1079 -35.97 12.15 -19.50
C GLU A 1079 -36.03 10.97 -18.52
N ARG A 1080 -36.78 9.91 -18.86
CA ARG A 1080 -36.88 8.71 -18.01
C ARG A 1080 -35.53 8.00 -17.85
N LEU A 1081 -34.72 7.93 -18.89
CA LEU A 1081 -33.40 7.29 -18.82
C LEU A 1081 -32.42 8.09 -17.95
N TYR A 1082 -32.37 9.41 -18.11
CA TYR A 1082 -31.51 10.28 -17.29
C TYR A 1082 -31.92 10.24 -15.82
N LEU A 1083 -33.23 10.26 -15.51
CA LEU A 1083 -33.71 10.14 -14.14
C LEU A 1083 -33.43 8.76 -13.54
N ALA A 1084 -33.58 7.67 -14.31
CA ALA A 1084 -33.33 6.31 -13.83
C ALA A 1084 -31.85 6.00 -13.62
N ILE A 1085 -30.96 6.54 -14.47
CA ILE A 1085 -29.52 6.18 -14.49
C ILE A 1085 -28.69 7.21 -13.72
N LEU A 1086 -28.91 8.51 -13.99
CA LEU A 1086 -28.14 9.61 -13.43
C LEU A 1086 -28.88 10.38 -12.32
N SER A 1087 -30.16 10.07 -12.08
CA SER A 1087 -30.97 10.70 -11.02
C SER A 1087 -31.16 12.22 -11.23
N ARG A 1088 -31.18 12.66 -12.48
CA ARG A 1088 -31.38 14.05 -12.87
C ARG A 1088 -32.18 14.19 -14.15
N LEU A 1089 -32.68 15.39 -14.41
CA LEU A 1089 -33.25 15.73 -15.71
C LEU A 1089 -32.13 15.92 -16.74
N PRO A 1090 -32.36 15.54 -18.02
CA PRO A 1090 -31.44 15.86 -19.10
C PRO A 1090 -31.49 17.37 -19.38
N THR A 1091 -30.36 17.93 -19.79
CA THR A 1091 -30.29 19.27 -20.37
C THR A 1091 -30.88 19.29 -21.77
N ASP A 1092 -31.27 20.46 -22.29
CA ASP A 1092 -31.79 20.56 -23.66
C ASP A 1092 -30.76 20.12 -24.71
N ALA A 1093 -29.47 20.37 -24.46
CA ALA A 1093 -28.38 19.91 -25.34
C ALA A 1093 -28.28 18.38 -25.36
N GLU A 1094 -28.45 17.72 -24.22
CA GLU A 1094 -28.46 16.25 -24.12
C GLU A 1094 -29.70 15.64 -24.79
N VAL A 1095 -30.87 16.29 -24.64
CA VAL A 1095 -32.09 15.89 -25.37
C VAL A 1095 -31.87 16.01 -26.87
N GLN A 1096 -31.35 17.15 -27.33
CA GLN A 1096 -31.07 17.39 -28.74
C GLN A 1096 -30.08 16.37 -29.31
N ALA A 1097 -28.97 16.12 -28.61
CA ALA A 1097 -27.97 15.14 -29.04
C ALA A 1097 -28.57 13.72 -29.15
N ALA A 1098 -29.42 13.32 -28.21
CA ALA A 1098 -30.10 12.02 -28.25
C ALA A 1098 -31.11 11.95 -29.41
N GLU A 1099 -31.86 13.03 -29.69
CA GLU A 1099 -32.78 13.09 -30.82
C GLU A 1099 -32.06 13.08 -32.18
N GLU A 1100 -30.94 13.79 -32.30
CA GLU A 1100 -30.09 13.77 -33.49
C GLU A 1100 -29.51 12.38 -33.75
N TYR A 1101 -29.03 11.71 -32.69
CA TYR A 1101 -28.55 10.34 -32.78
C TYR A 1101 -29.65 9.37 -33.22
N ALA A 1102 -30.87 9.52 -32.68
CA ALA A 1102 -32.03 8.74 -33.09
C ALA A 1102 -32.39 8.97 -34.58
N LYS A 1103 -32.26 10.21 -35.07
CA LYS A 1103 -32.54 10.60 -36.47
C LYS A 1103 -31.45 10.12 -37.45
N ALA A 1104 -30.19 10.03 -37.02
CA ALA A 1104 -29.08 9.61 -37.87
C ALA A 1104 -29.24 8.19 -38.42
N GLY A 1105 -30.07 7.35 -37.79
CA GLY A 1105 -30.50 6.05 -38.31
C GLY A 1105 -29.41 4.97 -38.36
N VAL A 1106 -28.28 5.19 -37.67
CA VAL A 1106 -27.17 4.23 -37.52
C VAL A 1106 -27.64 2.94 -36.85
N VAL A 1107 -28.50 3.09 -35.85
CA VAL A 1107 -29.26 2.04 -35.16
C VAL A 1107 -30.73 2.46 -35.14
N LYS A 1108 -31.67 1.51 -35.06
CA LYS A 1108 -33.10 1.78 -35.21
C LYS A 1108 -33.91 1.23 -34.04
N GLY A 1109 -35.05 1.84 -33.79
CA GLY A 1109 -36.02 1.37 -32.79
C GLY A 1109 -35.45 1.40 -31.37
N ARG A 1110 -35.60 0.29 -30.65
CA ARG A 1110 -35.20 0.16 -29.24
C ARG A 1110 -33.68 0.32 -29.03
N ASP A 1111 -32.87 -0.06 -30.01
CA ASP A 1111 -31.41 -0.10 -29.87
C ASP A 1111 -30.78 1.29 -29.70
N VAL A 1112 -31.40 2.33 -30.24
CA VAL A 1112 -31.01 3.74 -30.03
C VAL A 1112 -30.94 4.07 -28.54
N TRP A 1113 -31.96 3.64 -27.80
CA TRP A 1113 -32.11 3.95 -26.37
C TRP A 1113 -31.28 3.02 -25.48
N ILE A 1114 -30.98 1.82 -25.96
CA ILE A 1114 -29.99 0.93 -25.32
C ILE A 1114 -28.59 1.54 -25.43
N ASP A 1115 -28.22 2.09 -26.59
CA ASP A 1115 -26.93 2.75 -26.78
C ASP A 1115 -26.81 4.03 -25.93
N LEU A 1116 -27.89 4.81 -25.80
CA LEU A 1116 -27.94 5.92 -24.84
C LEU A 1116 -27.75 5.43 -23.40
N SER A 1117 -28.44 4.35 -23.01
CA SER A 1117 -28.28 3.77 -21.67
C SER A 1117 -26.85 3.30 -21.42
N TRP A 1118 -26.21 2.67 -22.41
CA TRP A 1118 -24.81 2.26 -22.39
C TRP A 1118 -23.87 3.47 -22.21
N ALA A 1119 -24.12 4.57 -22.93
CA ALA A 1119 -23.33 5.79 -22.79
C ALA A 1119 -23.46 6.40 -21.38
N LEU A 1120 -24.68 6.43 -20.83
CA LEU A 1120 -24.94 6.99 -19.50
C LEU A 1120 -24.27 6.17 -18.38
N ILE A 1121 -24.36 4.83 -18.40
CA ILE A 1121 -23.71 3.99 -17.36
C ILE A 1121 -22.18 4.00 -17.45
N ASN A 1122 -21.62 4.38 -18.60
CA ASN A 1122 -20.18 4.53 -18.79
C ASN A 1122 -19.70 5.97 -18.55
N SER A 1123 -20.57 6.87 -18.11
CA SER A 1123 -20.17 8.24 -17.78
C SER A 1123 -19.45 8.31 -16.42
N PRO A 1124 -18.53 9.27 -16.22
CA PRO A 1124 -17.97 9.54 -14.89
C PRO A 1124 -19.06 9.86 -13.86
N GLU A 1125 -20.15 10.51 -14.27
CA GLU A 1125 -21.30 10.84 -13.41
C GLU A 1125 -21.99 9.59 -12.85
N PHE A 1126 -21.99 8.49 -13.62
CA PHE A 1126 -22.53 7.22 -13.13
C PHE A 1126 -21.58 6.49 -12.19
N LEU A 1127 -20.30 6.43 -12.55
CA LEU A 1127 -19.27 5.63 -11.87
C LEU A 1127 -18.73 6.29 -10.58
N LEU A 1128 -18.92 7.59 -10.44
CA LEU A 1128 -18.46 8.38 -9.30
C LEU A 1128 -19.63 8.88 -8.45
N ARG A 1129 -19.39 8.91 -7.14
CA ARG A 1129 -20.13 9.72 -6.18
C ARG A 1129 -19.55 11.12 -6.19
N HIS A 1130 -20.42 12.09 -6.38
CA HIS A 1130 -20.08 13.47 -6.69
C HIS A 1130 -20.93 14.45 -5.94
#